data_AF-A0A919U489-F1
#
_entry.id   AF-A0A919U489-F1
#
_cell.length_a   1.000
_cell.length_b   1.000
_cell.length_c   1.000
_cell.angle_alpha   90.00
_cell.angle_beta   90.00
_cell.angle_gamma   90.00
#
_symmetry.space_group_name_H-M   'P 1'
#
loop_
_entity.id
_entity.type
_entity.pdbx_description
1 polymer ?
#
loop_
_entity_poly.entity_id
_entity_poly.type
_entity_poly.pdbx_seq_one_letter_code
_entity_poly.pdbx_strand_id
1 'polypeptide(L)'
;MSPTVSRHPGARRRGALAAAGAAVLGLLAPVAALADEPTQEFEVDGRVVYRTSDRLAPASDHFEEGSVTTAYAEVGDAMIDLSAVQAPTVGAELAPTEGLPAGGAVSVTIEAPAGLDEAGAIEAVSTVEGAASTATQVVAVEVTDAGANPTSLPTAGLVDGVHQLVVVPVRWSSTAAVPAGDLQTAAAGTEAYWQRQSSNRIDIQTSVRPAVTVTRPTLCDVDLIMDQVVLQTGLAPTSNRHVAVWFPEHADCGFAGLASINGGAIWLNGATQTYVLAHELGHNFGLGHANTLECTAAGGARVPLTSDGARCEVTEYGDDTDVMGQGRDWNRPGSLSSGFAHALGWADVTTISGPVLAERTVDLAPLSQTTGNRGVQLSSDLGPVYTDYRPAVDNDAAHRPEWAGVQARLVLTDPHYWYSTSYLLDLQPAQAPFANPSLPVGQSWEVPGADAIITTTSTGGAARITVSPSSEAVKIQRYVTKVYQHLFQRAPDAGGLTSWSRSLLSGTPRSAVAAAITSSDEYRNRMIAGAYLTYLGRNPDRAGAAGWLRAMKAGSTVQEIESGFLASPEYYNQAGRTGSGWVTRLYQHVLGRSPAAAEVQYWTRELAAGASRQHVAMGFLNSTEHLTTVVDGYYVDLLGRHIDPVGRQSWVTAIQRGARLEAVIGGIIASPEYYSKV
;
A
#
# COMPACT_ATOMS: atom_id res chain seq x y z
N MET A 1 -8.98 -4.17 -17.79
CA MET A 1 -10.16 -5.04 -17.99
C MET A 1 -9.79 -6.49 -17.69
N SER A 2 -9.73 -6.84 -16.41
CA SER A 2 -9.63 -8.22 -15.93
C SER A 2 -11.03 -8.69 -15.50
N PRO A 3 -11.41 -9.95 -15.76
CA PRO A 3 -12.70 -10.47 -15.35
C PRO A 3 -12.65 -10.99 -13.91
N THR A 4 -13.67 -10.61 -13.14
CA THR A 4 -13.96 -11.00 -11.76
C THR A 4 -14.11 -12.51 -11.57
N VAL A 5 -13.47 -13.02 -10.52
CA VAL A 5 -13.53 -14.40 -10.00
C VAL A 5 -14.90 -14.67 -9.36
N SER A 6 -15.58 -15.72 -9.80
CA SER A 6 -16.89 -16.17 -9.27
C SER A 6 -16.70 -17.12 -8.09
N ARG A 7 -17.27 -16.79 -6.93
CA ARG A 7 -17.33 -17.65 -5.73
C ARG A 7 -18.54 -18.61 -5.82
N HIS A 8 -18.28 -19.92 -5.68
CA HIS A 8 -19.32 -20.94 -5.53
C HIS A 8 -19.81 -21.06 -4.08
N PRO A 9 -21.13 -21.22 -3.82
CA PRO A 9 -21.63 -21.53 -2.49
C PRO A 9 -21.67 -23.06 -2.25
N GLY A 10 -20.81 -23.54 -1.35
CA GLY A 10 -20.84 -24.91 -0.86
C GLY A 10 -21.88 -25.10 0.25
N ALA A 11 -22.92 -25.88 -0.03
CA ALA A 11 -23.99 -26.22 0.90
C ALA A 11 -23.48 -27.07 2.09
N ARG A 12 -23.65 -26.59 3.34
CA ARG A 12 -23.48 -27.40 4.55
C ARG A 12 -24.79 -28.08 4.94
N ARG A 13 -24.81 -29.41 4.88
CA ARG A 13 -25.86 -30.29 5.42
C ARG A 13 -25.86 -30.20 6.95
N ARG A 14 -27.00 -29.82 7.54
CA ARG A 14 -27.28 -30.00 8.98
C ARG A 14 -27.72 -31.44 9.23
N GLY A 15 -26.88 -32.23 9.90
CA GLY A 15 -27.25 -33.54 10.42
C GLY A 15 -27.87 -33.39 11.81
N ALA A 16 -29.16 -33.74 11.94
CA ALA A 16 -29.82 -33.89 13.22
C ALA A 16 -29.42 -35.23 13.85
N LEU A 17 -28.85 -35.20 15.05
CA LEU A 17 -28.63 -36.39 15.88
C LEU A 17 -29.60 -36.31 17.07
N ALA A 18 -30.55 -37.24 17.09
CA ALA A 18 -31.48 -37.48 18.17
C ALA A 18 -30.75 -38.15 19.35
N ALA A 19 -30.86 -37.56 20.53
CA ALA A 19 -30.38 -38.15 21.77
C ALA A 19 -31.41 -39.15 22.31
N ALA A 20 -30.99 -40.41 22.48
CA ALA A 20 -31.72 -41.42 23.25
C ALA A 20 -31.34 -41.28 24.73
N GLY A 21 -32.35 -41.22 25.60
CA GLY A 21 -32.19 -41.10 27.04
C GLY A 21 -31.78 -42.42 27.71
N ALA A 22 -30.93 -42.30 28.72
CA ALA A 22 -30.88 -43.23 29.84
C ALA A 22 -30.45 -42.45 31.09
N ALA A 23 -31.31 -42.51 32.11
CA ALA A 23 -31.18 -41.80 33.37
C ALA A 23 -30.09 -42.45 34.24
N VAL A 24 -29.22 -41.61 34.82
CA VAL A 24 -28.47 -41.92 36.04
C VAL A 24 -28.73 -40.77 37.01
N LEU A 25 -29.53 -41.04 38.04
CA LEU A 25 -29.75 -40.16 39.18
C LEU A 25 -28.50 -40.21 40.07
N GLY A 26 -27.82 -39.08 40.22
CA GLY A 26 -26.70 -38.92 41.14
C GLY A 26 -26.42 -37.44 41.42
N LEU A 27 -26.90 -36.97 42.58
CA LEU A 27 -26.68 -35.69 43.24
C LEU A 27 -25.62 -34.74 42.64
N LEU A 28 -26.08 -33.67 41.99
CA LEU A 28 -25.32 -32.41 41.83
C LEU A 28 -26.16 -31.28 42.42
N ALA A 29 -25.56 -30.57 43.38
CA ALA A 29 -26.07 -29.31 43.91
C ALA A 29 -26.27 -28.30 42.75
N PRO A 30 -27.21 -27.35 42.85
CA PRO A 30 -27.34 -26.32 41.83
C PRO A 30 -26.03 -25.52 41.80
N VAL A 31 -25.37 -25.54 40.65
CA VAL A 31 -24.40 -24.50 40.30
C VAL A 31 -25.20 -23.20 40.35
N ALA A 32 -24.88 -22.34 41.31
CA ALA A 32 -25.40 -20.98 41.32
C ALA A 32 -25.01 -20.36 39.97
N ALA A 33 -26.00 -19.89 39.22
CA ALA A 33 -25.75 -18.95 38.15
C ALA A 33 -25.00 -17.77 38.79
N LEU A 34 -23.76 -17.55 38.37
CA LEU A 34 -23.05 -16.30 38.64
C LEU A 34 -23.99 -15.20 38.15
N ALA A 35 -24.45 -14.35 39.07
CA ALA A 35 -25.10 -13.11 38.66
C ALA A 35 -24.05 -12.32 37.88
N ASP A 36 -24.38 -11.82 36.68
CA ASP A 36 -23.55 -10.83 36.01
C ASP A 36 -23.38 -9.66 36.99
N GLU A 37 -22.14 -9.41 37.38
CA GLU A 37 -21.78 -8.19 38.10
C GLU A 37 -22.18 -6.99 37.22
N PRO A 38 -22.73 -5.91 37.78
CA PRO A 38 -23.10 -4.74 36.98
C PRO A 38 -21.86 -4.17 36.28
N THR A 39 -21.92 -4.07 34.95
CA THR A 39 -20.91 -3.40 34.10
C THR A 39 -21.34 -1.97 33.77
N GLN A 40 -20.37 -1.15 33.36
CA GLN A 40 -20.54 0.19 32.82
C GLN A 40 -19.63 0.35 31.60
N GLU A 41 -20.01 1.24 30.68
CA GLU A 41 -19.26 1.52 29.46
C GLU A 41 -18.53 2.86 29.55
N PHE A 42 -17.32 2.90 29.01
CA PHE A 42 -16.49 4.10 28.85
C PHE A 42 -16.19 4.31 27.38
N GLU A 43 -16.46 5.50 26.86
CA GLU A 43 -16.03 5.91 25.52
C GLU A 43 -14.73 6.71 25.65
N VAL A 44 -13.67 6.25 24.99
CA VAL A 44 -12.37 6.92 25.01
C VAL A 44 -11.91 7.23 23.59
N ASP A 45 -11.55 8.48 23.37
CA ASP A 45 -11.02 8.92 22.08
C ASP A 45 -9.53 8.58 21.98
N GLY A 46 -9.17 8.01 20.84
CA GLY A 46 -7.81 7.61 20.53
C GLY A 46 -7.47 7.75 19.06
N ARG A 47 -6.27 7.28 18.73
CA ARG A 47 -5.77 7.25 17.36
C ARG A 47 -5.36 5.84 16.98
N VAL A 48 -5.71 5.41 15.77
CA VAL A 48 -5.34 4.07 15.26
C VAL A 48 -3.84 4.01 15.00
N VAL A 49 -3.20 3.00 15.57
CA VAL A 49 -1.79 2.67 15.38
C VAL A 49 -1.69 1.18 15.05
N TYR A 50 -0.93 0.83 14.03
CA TYR A 50 -0.68 -0.56 13.66
C TYR A 50 0.70 -0.97 14.14
N ARG A 51 0.80 -2.07 14.90
CA ARG A 51 2.08 -2.75 15.11
C ARG A 51 2.24 -3.80 14.03
N THR A 52 3.16 -3.54 13.11
CA THR A 52 3.67 -4.55 12.17
C THR A 52 4.91 -5.19 12.76
N SER A 53 5.05 -6.50 12.66
CA SER A 53 6.29 -7.21 13.01
C SER A 53 6.65 -8.19 11.92
N ASP A 54 7.84 -8.06 11.33
CA ASP A 54 8.28 -8.96 10.26
C ASP A 54 8.42 -10.41 10.73
N ARG A 55 7.76 -11.32 10.00
CA ARG A 55 8.14 -12.72 10.02
C ARG A 55 9.19 -12.97 8.94
N LEU A 56 10.20 -13.74 9.30
CA LEU A 56 11.13 -14.34 8.35
C LEU A 56 10.34 -15.20 7.35
N ALA A 57 10.15 -14.70 6.13
CA ALA A 57 9.68 -15.51 5.02
C ALA A 57 10.86 -16.29 4.42
N PRO A 58 10.82 -17.64 4.36
CA PRO A 58 11.79 -18.41 3.63
C PRO A 58 11.45 -18.35 2.13
N ALA A 59 12.07 -17.41 1.41
CA ALA A 59 12.18 -17.33 -0.05
C ALA A 59 10.88 -17.24 -0.90
N SER A 60 10.92 -16.32 -1.87
CA SER A 60 10.06 -16.16 -3.06
C SER A 60 8.57 -15.87 -2.82
N ASP A 61 8.18 -14.60 -2.70
CA ASP A 61 7.78 -13.75 -3.82
C ASP A 61 7.63 -12.28 -3.34
N HIS A 62 7.61 -11.38 -4.32
CA HIS A 62 7.67 -9.92 -4.27
C HIS A 62 6.81 -9.17 -3.22
N PHE A 63 7.33 -8.03 -2.74
CA PHE A 63 6.64 -6.93 -2.03
C PHE A 63 5.87 -7.20 -0.73
N GLU A 64 5.83 -8.42 -0.20
CA GLU A 64 5.21 -8.65 1.11
C GLU A 64 6.26 -8.65 2.23
N GLU A 65 6.46 -7.47 2.82
CA GLU A 65 6.91 -7.32 4.20
C GLU A 65 5.92 -8.14 5.05
N GLY A 66 6.36 -9.35 5.44
CA GLY A 66 5.53 -10.43 5.97
C GLY A 66 5.08 -10.18 7.40
N SER A 67 4.46 -9.04 7.64
CA SER A 67 4.17 -8.55 8.97
C SER A 67 2.93 -9.21 9.56
N VAL A 68 3.05 -9.68 10.82
CA VAL A 68 1.85 -9.77 11.66
C VAL A 68 1.47 -8.34 11.98
N THR A 69 0.26 -7.95 11.61
CA THR A 69 -0.25 -6.60 11.89
C THR A 69 -1.34 -6.69 12.94
N THR A 70 -1.13 -6.00 14.06
CA THR A 70 -2.13 -5.83 15.12
C THR A 70 -2.49 -4.37 15.25
N ALA A 71 -3.78 -4.04 15.22
CA ALA A 71 -4.27 -2.68 15.38
C ALA A 71 -4.46 -2.33 16.86
N TYR A 72 -4.08 -1.11 17.22
CA TYR A 72 -4.24 -0.54 18.55
C TYR A 72 -4.88 0.84 18.46
N ALA A 73 -5.59 1.25 19.51
CA ALA A 73 -5.91 2.65 19.75
C ALA A 73 -4.96 3.23 20.79
N GLU A 74 -4.26 4.29 20.42
CA GLU A 74 -3.45 5.08 21.33
C GLU A 74 -4.34 6.10 22.06
N VAL A 75 -4.45 5.95 23.39
CA VAL A 75 -5.26 6.80 24.28
C VAL A 75 -4.34 7.34 25.38
N GLY A 76 -3.88 8.58 25.23
CA GLY A 76 -2.86 9.14 26.13
C GLY A 76 -1.57 8.32 26.10
N ASP A 77 -1.15 7.78 27.25
CA ASP A 77 0.01 6.90 27.41
C ASP A 77 -0.35 5.40 27.35
N ALA A 78 -1.56 5.04 26.89
CA ALA A 78 -2.04 3.67 26.82
C ALA A 78 -2.23 3.21 25.37
N MET A 79 -1.98 1.93 25.11
CA MET A 79 -2.25 1.25 23.84
C MET A 79 -3.32 0.20 24.06
N ILE A 80 -4.50 0.39 23.48
CA ILE A 80 -5.65 -0.50 23.62
C ILE A 80 -5.69 -1.42 22.40
N ASP A 81 -5.64 -2.74 22.61
CA ASP A 81 -5.69 -3.72 21.51
C ASP A 81 -7.08 -3.74 20.85
N LEU A 82 -7.11 -3.59 19.52
CA LEU A 82 -8.33 -3.61 18.70
C LEU A 82 -8.52 -4.95 17.98
N SER A 83 -7.65 -5.95 18.21
CA SER A 83 -7.74 -7.28 17.62
C SER A 83 -9.00 -8.06 18.02
N ALA A 84 -9.64 -7.72 19.13
CA ALA A 84 -10.91 -8.33 19.53
C ALA A 84 -12.08 -7.92 18.61
N VAL A 85 -11.98 -6.76 17.96
CA VAL A 85 -13.00 -6.20 17.06
C VAL A 85 -12.59 -6.21 15.57
N GLN A 86 -11.32 -6.52 15.27
CA GLN A 86 -10.79 -6.76 13.92
C GLN A 86 -10.26 -8.19 13.80
N ALA A 87 -10.60 -8.93 12.74
CA ALA A 87 -10.01 -10.25 12.54
C ALA A 87 -8.49 -10.15 12.23
N PRO A 88 -7.58 -10.72 13.04
CA PRO A 88 -6.16 -10.76 12.70
C PRO A 88 -5.96 -11.67 11.48
N THR A 89 -5.24 -11.19 10.46
CA THR A 89 -4.88 -11.98 9.28
C THR A 89 -3.38 -11.96 9.05
N VAL A 90 -2.77 -13.14 9.07
CA VAL A 90 -1.38 -13.37 8.67
C VAL A 90 -1.35 -13.57 7.15
N GLY A 91 -0.57 -12.77 6.42
CA GLY A 91 -0.24 -13.01 5.01
C GLY A 91 -1.43 -12.98 4.04
N ALA A 92 -2.34 -12.01 4.18
CA ALA A 92 -3.38 -11.76 3.19
C ALA A 92 -3.68 -10.26 3.05
N GLU A 93 -3.78 -9.80 1.81
CA GLU A 93 -4.35 -8.52 1.40
C GLU A 93 -5.77 -8.39 1.99
N LEU A 94 -5.94 -7.53 3.00
CA LEU A 94 -7.29 -7.16 3.45
C LEU A 94 -7.95 -6.33 2.35
N ALA A 95 -8.84 -6.96 1.60
CA ALA A 95 -9.97 -6.25 1.00
C ALA A 95 -11.18 -6.41 1.93
N PRO A 96 -11.44 -5.39 2.78
CA PRO A 96 -12.77 -4.80 2.74
C PRO A 96 -12.74 -3.27 2.88
N THR A 97 -13.84 -2.64 2.46
CA THR A 97 -14.22 -1.23 2.69
C THR A 97 -14.33 -0.81 4.17
N GLU A 98 -13.81 -1.60 5.13
CA GLU A 98 -14.03 -1.50 6.59
C GLU A 98 -12.71 -1.63 7.42
N GLY A 99 -11.54 -1.32 6.86
CA GLY A 99 -10.30 -1.21 7.65
C GLY A 99 -10.26 0.11 8.46
N LEU A 100 -9.71 0.09 9.68
CA LEU A 100 -9.50 1.31 10.46
C LEU A 100 -8.40 2.16 9.79
N PRO A 101 -8.60 3.46 9.55
CA PRO A 101 -7.58 4.29 8.91
C PRO A 101 -6.39 4.52 9.86
N ALA A 102 -5.18 4.12 9.47
CA ALA A 102 -3.96 4.39 10.25
C ALA A 102 -3.83 5.89 10.54
N GLY A 103 -3.56 6.25 11.79
CA GLY A 103 -3.51 7.63 12.24
C GLY A 103 -4.87 8.34 12.33
N GLY A 104 -5.98 7.68 11.96
CA GLY A 104 -7.32 8.23 12.07
C GLY A 104 -7.81 8.28 13.52
N ALA A 105 -8.68 9.24 13.80
CA ALA A 105 -9.35 9.35 15.09
C ALA A 105 -10.39 8.23 15.23
N VAL A 106 -10.40 7.59 16.40
CA VAL A 106 -11.35 6.54 16.78
C VAL A 106 -11.89 6.82 18.17
N SER A 107 -13.15 6.45 18.40
CA SER A 107 -13.72 6.28 19.73
C SER A 107 -13.78 4.79 20.03
N VAL A 108 -13.27 4.41 21.20
CA VAL A 108 -13.24 3.02 21.68
C VAL A 108 -14.17 2.90 22.87
N THR A 109 -15.10 1.94 22.81
CA THR A 109 -15.99 1.62 23.92
C THR A 109 -15.43 0.47 24.74
N ILE A 110 -15.12 0.74 26.01
CA ILE A 110 -14.63 -0.22 27.00
C ILE A 110 -15.78 -0.58 27.94
N GLU A 111 -16.15 -1.84 28.00
CA GLU A 111 -17.05 -2.36 29.03
C GLU A 111 -16.21 -2.81 30.22
N ALA A 112 -16.53 -2.34 31.44
CA ALA A 112 -15.81 -2.67 32.67
C ALA A 112 -16.76 -2.73 33.90
N PRO A 113 -16.35 -3.28 35.05
CA PRO A 113 -17.19 -3.33 36.25
C PRO A 113 -17.61 -1.92 36.74
N ALA A 114 -18.85 -1.77 37.24
CA ALA A 114 -19.45 -0.49 37.65
C ALA A 114 -18.74 0.25 38.81
N GLY A 115 -17.68 -0.32 39.39
CA GLY A 115 -16.86 0.29 40.44
C GLY A 115 -15.51 0.84 39.97
N LEU A 116 -15.17 0.66 38.69
CA LEU A 116 -13.93 1.18 38.10
C LEU A 116 -14.11 2.65 37.66
N ASP A 117 -13.05 3.44 37.56
CA ASP A 117 -13.08 4.72 36.85
C ASP A 117 -12.50 4.57 35.43
N GLU A 118 -12.62 5.62 34.60
CA GLU A 118 -12.17 5.60 33.20
C GLU A 118 -10.67 5.30 33.08
N ALA A 119 -9.86 5.87 33.97
CA ALA A 119 -8.42 5.62 34.01
C ALA A 119 -8.11 4.15 34.33
N GLY A 120 -8.79 3.58 35.32
CA GLY A 120 -8.68 2.15 35.63
C GLY A 120 -9.19 1.25 34.49
N ALA A 121 -10.19 1.70 33.73
CA ALA A 121 -10.74 0.94 32.60
C ALA A 121 -9.75 0.89 31.44
N ILE A 122 -9.16 2.05 31.09
CA ILE A 122 -8.07 2.16 30.13
C ILE A 122 -6.89 1.29 30.56
N GLU A 123 -6.48 1.36 31.84
CA GLU A 123 -5.37 0.55 32.36
C GLU A 123 -5.64 -0.95 32.17
N ALA A 124 -6.85 -1.42 32.51
CA ALA A 124 -7.23 -2.83 32.42
C ALA A 124 -7.27 -3.39 30.99
N VAL A 125 -7.62 -2.58 29.98
CA VAL A 125 -7.58 -3.00 28.56
C VAL A 125 -6.25 -2.70 27.86
N SER A 126 -5.39 -1.87 28.46
CA SER A 126 -4.06 -1.56 27.93
C SER A 126 -3.00 -2.61 28.26
N THR A 127 -3.30 -3.53 29.18
CA THR A 127 -2.44 -4.68 29.47
C THR A 127 -2.71 -5.80 28.47
N VAL A 128 -1.69 -6.17 27.69
CA VAL A 128 -1.72 -7.31 26.78
C VAL A 128 -2.03 -8.60 27.57
N GLU A 129 -2.81 -9.49 26.95
CA GLU A 129 -3.48 -10.67 27.49
C GLU A 129 -2.82 -11.32 28.72
N GLY A 130 -3.40 -11.10 29.91
CA GLY A 130 -3.00 -11.82 31.13
C GLY A 130 -3.45 -11.20 32.44
N ALA A 131 -3.82 -9.92 32.42
CA ALA A 131 -4.35 -9.20 33.59
C ALA A 131 -5.77 -8.65 33.41
N ALA A 132 -6.44 -8.96 32.28
CA ALA A 132 -7.88 -8.75 32.20
C ALA A 132 -8.52 -9.62 33.31
N SER A 133 -9.08 -8.95 34.32
CA SER A 133 -10.21 -9.56 35.01
C SER A 133 -11.19 -9.96 33.90
N THR A 134 -11.82 -11.13 33.97
CA THR A 134 -12.75 -11.63 32.95
C THR A 134 -13.99 -10.74 32.72
N ALA A 135 -14.00 -9.51 33.25
CA ALA A 135 -15.09 -8.55 33.28
C ALA A 135 -14.77 -7.18 32.61
N THR A 136 -13.57 -6.98 32.03
CA THR A 136 -13.23 -5.73 31.30
C THR A 136 -12.78 -6.05 29.87
N GLN A 137 -13.42 -5.45 28.85
CA GLN A 137 -13.17 -5.74 27.42
C GLN A 137 -13.49 -4.54 26.51
N VAL A 138 -12.84 -4.51 25.34
CA VAL A 138 -13.21 -3.61 24.24
C VAL A 138 -14.41 -4.21 23.50
N VAL A 139 -15.53 -3.48 23.42
CA VAL A 139 -16.79 -3.98 22.84
C VAL A 139 -17.16 -3.32 21.52
N ALA A 140 -16.66 -2.10 21.26
CA ALA A 140 -16.90 -1.38 20.02
C ALA A 140 -15.77 -0.41 19.69
N VAL A 141 -15.59 -0.14 18.40
CA VAL A 141 -14.69 0.89 17.87
C VAL A 141 -15.39 1.62 16.73
N GLU A 142 -15.45 2.94 16.82
CA GLU A 142 -16.04 3.79 15.80
C GLU A 142 -15.01 4.78 15.26
N VAL A 143 -14.92 4.92 13.93
CA VAL A 143 -14.07 5.94 13.29
C VAL A 143 -14.77 7.29 13.38
N THR A 144 -14.17 8.24 14.10
CA THR A 144 -14.78 9.55 14.38
C THR A 144 -14.45 10.59 13.31
N ASP A 145 -13.38 10.40 12.53
CA ASP A 145 -13.00 11.24 11.38
C ASP A 145 -12.71 10.41 10.12
N ALA A 146 -13.77 10.03 9.38
CA ALA A 146 -13.63 9.33 8.09
C ALA A 146 -13.25 10.25 6.90
N GLY A 147 -13.00 11.54 7.14
CA GLY A 147 -13.04 12.58 6.09
C GLY A 147 -11.71 13.25 5.72
N ALA A 148 -10.64 13.09 6.50
CA ALA A 148 -9.36 13.69 6.16
C ALA A 148 -8.51 12.67 5.41
N ASN A 149 -8.47 12.80 4.09
CA ASN A 149 -7.39 12.22 3.28
C ASN A 149 -6.10 12.90 3.80
N PRO A 150 -5.24 12.22 4.59
CA PRO A 150 -4.12 12.90 5.19
C PRO A 150 -3.10 13.13 4.09
N THR A 151 -3.10 14.33 3.51
CA THR A 151 -2.11 14.77 2.52
C THR A 151 -0.71 14.93 3.13
N SER A 152 -0.56 14.62 4.42
CA SER A 152 0.68 14.53 5.19
C SER A 152 0.72 13.18 5.89
N LEU A 153 1.87 12.52 5.94
CA LEU A 153 2.05 11.31 6.76
C LEU A 153 1.61 11.61 8.22
N PRO A 154 0.72 10.81 8.85
CA PRO A 154 0.36 10.93 10.26
C PRO A 154 1.58 10.93 11.19
N THR A 155 2.70 10.35 10.75
CA THR A 155 3.97 10.28 11.48
C THR A 155 4.70 11.62 11.63
N ALA A 156 4.49 12.59 10.74
CA ALA A 156 5.18 13.88 10.83
C ALA A 156 4.81 14.70 12.09
N GLY A 157 3.70 14.37 12.75
CA GLY A 157 3.28 14.97 14.03
C GLY A 157 3.65 14.17 15.27
N LEU A 158 4.15 12.93 15.12
CA LEU A 158 4.38 11.97 16.21
C LEU A 158 5.83 11.91 16.70
N VAL A 159 6.75 12.45 15.92
CA VAL A 159 8.20 12.23 16.09
C VAL A 159 8.95 13.45 16.60
N ASP A 160 8.25 14.57 16.79
CA ASP A 160 8.81 15.76 17.42
C ASP A 160 8.50 15.77 18.92
N GLY A 161 9.43 16.30 19.71
CA GLY A 161 9.27 16.44 21.16
C GLY A 161 10.02 15.37 21.96
N VAL A 162 9.50 15.05 23.14
CA VAL A 162 10.20 14.20 24.11
C VAL A 162 9.75 12.75 23.94
N HIS A 163 10.73 11.87 23.77
CA HIS A 163 10.53 10.43 23.71
C HIS A 163 11.32 9.74 24.82
N GLN A 164 10.80 8.66 25.39
CA GLN A 164 11.51 7.83 26.35
C GLN A 164 11.99 6.56 25.66
N LEU A 165 13.30 6.31 25.69
CA LEU A 165 13.87 5.02 25.27
C LEU A 165 14.27 4.23 26.53
N VAL A 166 13.43 3.28 26.91
CA VAL A 166 13.62 2.47 28.11
C VAL A 166 14.09 1.07 27.70
N VAL A 167 15.37 0.78 27.94
CA VAL A 167 15.94 -0.55 27.70
C VAL A 167 15.73 -1.41 28.95
N VAL A 168 15.08 -2.56 28.79
CA VAL A 168 14.85 -3.54 29.85
C VAL A 168 15.60 -4.83 29.53
N PRO A 169 16.73 -5.11 30.22
CA PRO A 169 17.41 -6.38 30.08
C PRO A 169 16.58 -7.50 30.71
N VAL A 170 16.44 -8.60 30.00
CA VAL A 170 15.79 -9.82 30.45
C VAL A 170 16.84 -10.88 30.73
N ARG A 171 16.55 -11.78 31.67
CA ARG A 171 17.33 -13.00 31.93
C ARG A 171 16.41 -14.21 32.03
N TRP A 172 16.85 -15.32 31.43
CA TRP A 172 16.12 -16.60 31.48
C TRP A 172 16.22 -17.30 32.84
N SER A 173 17.19 -16.91 33.67
CA SER A 173 17.36 -17.39 35.03
C SER A 173 17.87 -16.27 35.92
N SER A 174 17.57 -16.33 37.22
CA SER A 174 17.93 -15.29 38.18
C SER A 174 19.45 -15.09 38.36
N THR A 175 20.27 -16.05 37.93
CA THR A 175 21.73 -16.01 38.03
C THR A 175 22.43 -15.62 36.73
N ALA A 176 21.72 -15.50 35.62
CA ALA A 176 22.33 -15.10 34.35
C ALA A 176 22.72 -13.61 34.37
N ALA A 177 23.91 -13.32 33.86
CA ALA A 177 24.42 -11.96 33.69
C ALA A 177 23.78 -11.27 32.49
N VAL A 178 23.71 -9.93 32.53
CA VAL A 178 23.24 -9.09 31.42
C VAL A 178 24.32 -8.07 31.04
N PRO A 179 24.44 -7.69 29.76
CA PRO A 179 25.46 -6.76 29.28
C PRO A 179 25.03 -5.29 29.50
N ALA A 180 24.78 -4.90 30.77
CA ALA A 180 24.19 -3.60 31.08
C ALA A 180 25.02 -2.40 30.56
N GLY A 181 26.36 -2.49 30.60
CA GLY A 181 27.24 -1.43 30.08
C GLY A 181 27.16 -1.26 28.56
N ASP A 182 27.05 -2.37 27.82
CA ASP A 182 26.90 -2.33 26.37
C ASP A 182 25.53 -1.78 25.99
N LEU A 183 24.47 -2.17 26.72
CA LEU A 183 23.12 -1.64 26.53
C LEU A 183 23.03 -0.13 26.82
N GLN A 184 23.74 0.35 27.84
CA GLN A 184 23.86 1.79 28.13
C GLN A 184 24.56 2.52 26.97
N THR A 185 25.61 1.92 26.42
CA THR A 185 26.34 2.48 25.28
C THR A 185 25.46 2.54 24.02
N ALA A 186 24.72 1.47 23.73
CA ALA A 186 23.78 1.42 22.61
C ALA A 186 22.66 2.45 22.74
N ALA A 187 22.07 2.58 23.93
CA ALA A 187 21.01 3.56 24.20
C ALA A 187 21.53 4.99 23.99
N ALA A 188 22.67 5.35 24.60
CA ALA A 188 23.26 6.68 24.44
C ALA A 188 23.67 6.98 22.99
N GLY A 189 24.19 5.97 22.28
CA GLY A 189 24.50 6.08 20.84
C GLY A 189 23.26 6.32 19.99
N THR A 190 22.15 5.66 20.32
CA THR A 190 20.86 5.78 19.64
C THR A 190 20.25 7.16 19.85
N GLU A 191 20.24 7.65 21.09
CA GLU A 191 19.84 9.02 21.43
C GLU A 191 20.66 10.04 20.63
N ALA A 192 21.98 9.93 20.69
CA ALA A 192 22.86 10.86 19.98
C ALA A 192 22.67 10.80 18.45
N TYR A 193 22.36 9.62 17.90
CA TYR A 193 22.07 9.47 16.47
C TYR A 193 20.81 10.24 16.06
N TRP A 194 19.68 9.98 16.70
CA TRP A 194 18.40 10.58 16.34
C TRP A 194 18.30 12.07 16.71
N GLN A 195 18.92 12.51 17.81
CA GLN A 195 19.08 13.95 18.11
C GLN A 195 19.82 14.66 16.97
N ARG A 196 20.88 14.05 16.43
CA ARG A 196 21.58 14.60 15.26
C ARG A 196 20.70 14.59 14.03
N GLN A 197 20.15 13.45 13.61
CA GLN A 197 19.37 13.33 12.36
C GLN A 197 18.15 14.26 12.29
N SER A 198 17.55 14.55 13.45
CA SER A 198 16.37 15.43 13.59
C SER A 198 16.71 16.90 13.80
N SER A 199 17.99 17.29 13.91
CA SER A 199 18.39 18.65 14.29
C SER A 199 17.87 19.08 15.69
N ASN A 200 17.88 18.15 16.66
CA ASN A 200 17.32 18.30 18.01
C ASN A 200 15.80 18.57 18.05
N ARG A 201 15.05 18.17 17.02
CA ARG A 201 13.58 18.21 17.08
C ARG A 201 13.02 17.12 17.98
N ILE A 202 13.75 16.02 18.13
CA ILE A 202 13.48 14.95 19.09
C ILE A 202 14.45 15.03 20.27
N ASP A 203 13.91 14.87 21.48
CA ASP A 203 14.66 14.68 22.72
C ASP A 203 14.42 13.26 23.23
N ILE A 204 15.37 12.35 23.01
CA ILE A 204 15.27 10.97 23.47
C ILE A 204 15.90 10.84 24.85
N GLN A 205 15.06 10.61 25.85
CA GLN A 205 15.48 10.36 27.21
C GLN A 205 15.73 8.86 27.41
N THR A 206 17.01 8.48 27.49
CA THR A 206 17.41 7.08 27.62
C THR A 206 17.43 6.62 29.08
N SER A 207 17.01 5.38 29.32
CA SER A 207 17.26 4.70 30.60
C SER A 207 17.43 3.20 30.41
N VAL A 208 18.37 2.60 31.14
CA VAL A 208 18.52 1.14 31.21
C VAL A 208 18.08 0.67 32.58
N ARG A 209 17.03 -0.16 32.61
CA ARG A 209 16.43 -0.67 33.86
C ARG A 209 17.24 -1.85 34.43
N PRO A 210 17.09 -2.16 35.74
CA PRO A 210 17.56 -3.42 36.29
C PRO A 210 16.96 -4.62 35.54
N ALA A 211 17.71 -5.72 35.46
CA ALA A 211 17.28 -6.89 34.73
C ALA A 211 16.07 -7.59 35.39
N VAL A 212 15.10 -8.00 34.58
CA VAL A 212 13.93 -8.79 35.02
C VAL A 212 14.07 -10.24 34.58
N THR A 213 13.56 -11.16 35.41
CA THR A 213 13.60 -12.59 35.08
C THR A 213 12.27 -12.97 34.45
N VAL A 214 12.30 -13.46 33.20
CA VAL A 214 11.09 -13.93 32.52
C VAL A 214 11.25 -15.40 32.14
N THR A 215 10.12 -16.08 31.97
CA THR A 215 10.08 -17.45 31.47
C THR A 215 10.51 -17.44 30.01
N ARG A 216 11.56 -18.21 29.70
CA ARG A 216 12.03 -18.40 28.33
C ARG A 216 10.95 -19.12 27.50
N PRO A 217 10.48 -18.53 26.39
CA PRO A 217 9.56 -19.20 25.48
C PRO A 217 10.18 -20.44 24.82
N THR A 218 9.34 -21.38 24.35
CA THR A 218 9.80 -22.60 23.65
C THR A 218 10.14 -22.37 22.18
N LEU A 219 9.51 -21.38 21.55
CA LEU A 219 9.76 -20.90 20.19
C LEU A 219 10.01 -19.39 20.25
N CYS A 220 10.28 -18.72 19.12
CA CYS A 220 10.32 -17.26 19.12
C CYS A 220 8.91 -16.69 19.33
N ASP A 221 8.64 -16.30 20.57
CA ASP A 221 7.39 -15.66 21.01
C ASP A 221 7.77 -14.33 21.68
N VAL A 222 7.80 -13.28 20.85
CA VAL A 222 8.24 -11.94 21.25
C VAL A 222 7.19 -11.23 22.09
N ASP A 223 5.92 -11.51 21.84
CA ASP A 223 4.79 -10.96 22.58
C ASP A 223 4.80 -11.48 24.02
N LEU A 224 4.95 -12.80 24.20
CA LEU A 224 5.07 -13.40 25.54
C LEU A 224 6.26 -12.82 26.34
N ILE A 225 7.35 -12.44 25.69
CA ILE A 225 8.49 -11.79 26.35
C ILE A 225 8.12 -10.38 26.78
N MET A 226 7.53 -9.58 25.89
CA MET A 226 7.10 -8.21 26.18
C MET A 226 6.05 -8.19 27.29
N ASP A 227 5.06 -9.07 27.26
CA ASP A 227 3.98 -9.14 28.23
C ASP A 227 4.50 -9.42 29.64
N GLN A 228 5.44 -10.36 29.76
CA GLN A 228 6.09 -10.62 31.04
C GLN A 228 6.91 -9.43 31.56
N VAL A 229 7.52 -8.64 30.66
CA VAL A 229 8.21 -7.41 31.04
C VAL A 229 7.22 -6.34 31.50
N VAL A 230 6.13 -6.12 30.76
CA VAL A 230 5.07 -5.17 31.11
C VAL A 230 4.47 -5.53 32.47
N LEU A 231 4.09 -6.80 32.68
CA LEU A 231 3.53 -7.29 33.94
C LEU A 231 4.46 -7.08 35.14
N GLN A 232 5.78 -7.19 34.96
CA GLN A 232 6.74 -7.03 36.06
C GLN A 232 7.16 -5.57 36.30
N THR A 233 7.07 -4.71 35.29
CA THR A 233 7.65 -3.35 35.33
C THR A 233 6.64 -2.22 35.22
N GLY A 234 5.42 -2.50 34.74
CA GLY A 234 4.41 -1.51 34.36
C GLY A 234 4.78 -0.71 33.11
N LEU A 235 5.84 -1.08 32.38
CA LEU A 235 6.31 -0.33 31.21
C LEU A 235 5.64 -0.80 29.93
N ALA A 236 4.40 -0.35 29.70
CA ALA A 236 3.74 -0.54 28.42
C ALA A 236 4.37 0.36 27.32
N PRO A 237 4.69 -0.17 26.13
CA PRO A 237 5.17 0.63 25.01
C PRO A 237 4.06 1.47 24.37
N THR A 238 4.38 2.71 23.98
CA THR A 238 3.50 3.71 23.35
C THR A 238 4.22 4.40 22.18
N SER A 239 3.59 5.35 21.50
CA SER A 239 4.23 6.16 20.45
C SER A 239 5.42 7.01 20.94
N ASN A 240 5.41 7.42 22.22
CA ASN A 240 6.42 8.28 22.84
C ASN A 240 7.24 7.58 23.93
N ARG A 241 6.89 6.34 24.30
CA ARG A 241 7.63 5.47 25.21
C ARG A 241 8.03 4.20 24.47
N HIS A 242 9.27 4.19 24.01
CA HIS A 242 9.89 3.07 23.34
C HIS A 242 10.52 2.13 24.37
N VAL A 243 9.94 0.95 24.52
CA VAL A 243 10.40 -0.09 25.45
C VAL A 243 11.19 -1.13 24.66
N ALA A 244 12.51 -1.11 24.84
CA ALA A 244 13.43 -2.04 24.20
C ALA A 244 13.77 -3.19 25.13
N VAL A 245 13.20 -4.36 24.87
CA VAL A 245 13.47 -5.58 25.63
C VAL A 245 14.67 -6.29 25.03
N TRP A 246 15.78 -6.28 25.75
CA TRP A 246 16.94 -7.09 25.40
C TRP A 246 16.82 -8.45 26.06
N PHE A 247 17.06 -9.53 25.33
CA PHE A 247 17.12 -10.88 25.89
C PHE A 247 18.33 -11.66 25.38
N PRO A 248 18.85 -12.62 26.17
CA PRO A 248 19.93 -13.49 25.71
C PRO A 248 19.48 -14.29 24.49
N GLU A 249 20.38 -14.44 23.51
CA GLU A 249 20.06 -14.98 22.19
C GLU A 249 19.16 -16.23 22.23
N HIS A 250 18.08 -16.18 21.46
CA HIS A 250 17.15 -17.28 21.23
C HIS A 250 17.27 -17.74 19.78
N ALA A 251 17.72 -18.99 19.56
CA ALA A 251 18.02 -19.50 18.23
C ALA A 251 16.83 -19.52 17.26
N ASP A 252 15.59 -19.65 17.78
CA ASP A 252 14.38 -19.61 16.95
C ASP A 252 13.98 -18.18 16.53
N CYS A 253 14.58 -17.14 17.13
CA CYS A 253 14.41 -15.77 16.70
C CYS A 253 15.51 -15.44 15.68
N GLY A 254 15.18 -15.44 14.40
CA GLY A 254 16.17 -15.21 13.34
C GLY A 254 16.45 -13.74 13.01
N PHE A 255 16.20 -12.84 13.96
CA PHE A 255 16.48 -11.41 13.84
C PHE A 255 17.49 -10.97 14.92
N ALA A 256 18.20 -9.87 14.68
CA ALA A 256 19.04 -9.23 15.70
C ALA A 256 18.24 -8.20 16.51
N GLY A 257 17.43 -7.41 15.81
CA GLY A 257 16.40 -6.55 16.35
C GLY A 257 15.07 -6.78 15.64
N LEU A 258 13.98 -6.44 16.32
CA LEU A 258 12.63 -6.38 15.77
C LEU A 258 11.92 -5.23 16.48
N ALA A 259 11.04 -4.53 15.77
CA ALA A 259 10.25 -3.46 16.35
C ALA A 259 8.85 -3.41 15.77
N SER A 260 7.95 -2.77 16.53
CA SER A 260 6.69 -2.31 15.97
C SER A 260 6.92 -1.11 15.07
N ILE A 261 6.26 -1.05 13.91
CA ILE A 261 6.16 0.21 13.18
C ILE A 261 5.13 1.14 13.86
N ASN A 262 5.34 2.46 13.82
CA ASN A 262 4.42 3.47 14.39
C ASN A 262 4.08 3.30 15.89
N GLY A 263 4.88 2.55 16.65
CA GLY A 263 4.60 2.19 18.03
C GLY A 263 5.77 2.45 18.99
N GLY A 264 5.94 1.55 19.96
CA GLY A 264 6.97 1.67 20.99
C GLY A 264 7.70 0.37 21.34
N ALA A 265 7.31 -0.76 20.76
CA ALA A 265 7.86 -2.05 21.15
C ALA A 265 9.14 -2.33 20.36
N ILE A 266 10.22 -2.69 21.07
CA ILE A 266 11.50 -3.11 20.47
C ILE A 266 11.96 -4.39 21.16
N TRP A 267 12.49 -5.34 20.40
CA TRP A 267 13.07 -6.60 20.85
C TRP A 267 14.49 -6.72 20.34
N LEU A 268 15.45 -7.00 21.23
CA LEU A 268 16.85 -7.17 20.90
C LEU A 268 17.28 -8.59 21.27
N ASN A 269 17.55 -9.41 20.25
CA ASN A 269 17.93 -10.81 20.40
C ASN A 269 19.45 -10.93 20.53
N GLY A 270 19.96 -10.82 21.75
CA GLY A 270 21.40 -10.79 22.03
C GLY A 270 22.14 -9.53 21.55
N ALA A 271 21.51 -8.68 20.74
CA ALA A 271 22.10 -7.49 20.15
C ALA A 271 22.34 -6.38 21.18
N THR A 272 23.55 -5.82 21.19
CA THR A 272 23.95 -4.71 22.07
C THR A 272 24.56 -3.55 21.29
N GLN A 273 24.31 -3.53 19.98
CA GLN A 273 24.90 -2.60 19.03
C GLN A 273 24.02 -1.35 18.88
N THR A 274 24.63 -0.17 18.86
CA THR A 274 23.94 1.10 18.59
C THR A 274 23.15 1.06 17.29
N TYR A 275 23.72 0.44 16.25
CA TYR A 275 23.07 0.28 14.95
C TYR A 275 21.70 -0.37 15.07
N VAL A 276 21.63 -1.55 15.69
CA VAL A 276 20.39 -2.33 15.79
C VAL A 276 19.33 -1.53 16.55
N LEU A 277 19.67 -0.97 17.71
CA LEU A 277 18.70 -0.20 18.49
C LEU A 277 18.26 1.10 17.79
N ALA A 278 19.16 1.76 17.05
CA ALA A 278 18.80 2.94 16.25
C ALA A 278 17.88 2.58 15.08
N HIS A 279 18.14 1.46 14.41
CA HIS A 279 17.29 0.90 13.35
C HIS A 279 15.90 0.59 13.86
N GLU A 280 15.79 -0.20 14.94
CA GLU A 280 14.52 -0.58 15.56
C GLU A 280 13.71 0.63 16.02
N LEU A 281 14.39 1.67 16.52
CA LEU A 281 13.70 2.92 16.88
C LEU A 281 13.17 3.68 15.64
N GLY A 282 13.80 3.53 14.48
CA GLY A 282 13.30 4.09 13.22
C GLY A 282 11.95 3.49 12.80
N HIS A 283 11.74 2.20 13.03
CA HIS A 283 10.44 1.56 12.83
C HIS A 283 9.35 2.19 13.70
N ASN A 284 9.61 2.40 14.99
CA ASN A 284 8.67 3.08 15.88
C ASN A 284 8.29 4.49 15.37
N PHE A 285 9.16 5.16 14.61
CA PHE A 285 8.87 6.45 13.97
C PHE A 285 8.12 6.35 12.63
N GLY A 286 7.81 5.15 12.16
CA GLY A 286 7.06 4.91 10.92
C GLY A 286 7.92 4.76 9.68
N LEU A 287 9.18 4.35 9.85
CA LEU A 287 10.05 4.01 8.74
C LEU A 287 10.03 2.49 8.50
N GLY A 288 9.91 2.08 7.25
CA GLY A 288 10.24 0.73 6.79
C GLY A 288 11.72 0.64 6.40
N HIS A 289 12.09 -0.45 5.74
CA HIS A 289 13.49 -0.69 5.35
C HIS A 289 14.00 0.23 4.23
N ALA A 290 15.30 0.48 4.26
CA ALA A 290 16.05 1.08 3.15
C ALA A 290 16.64 -0.02 2.27
N ASN A 291 16.02 -0.20 1.12
CA ASN A 291 16.29 -1.27 0.18
C ASN A 291 17.08 -0.76 -1.02
N THR A 292 17.62 -1.65 -1.84
CA THR A 292 18.04 -1.32 -3.21
C THR A 292 17.05 -1.89 -4.22
N LEU A 293 17.01 -1.25 -5.40
CA LEU A 293 16.15 -1.65 -6.50
C LEU A 293 16.97 -1.85 -7.78
N GLU A 294 16.88 -3.05 -8.34
CA GLU A 294 17.56 -3.42 -9.57
C GLU A 294 16.54 -3.59 -10.70
N CYS A 295 16.55 -2.66 -11.66
CA CYS A 295 15.56 -2.63 -12.73
C CYS A 295 16.12 -3.05 -14.10
N THR A 296 15.31 -3.75 -14.89
CA THR A 296 15.66 -4.20 -16.25
C THR A 296 14.59 -3.80 -17.26
N ALA A 297 14.97 -3.09 -18.31
CA ALA A 297 14.07 -2.69 -19.38
C ALA A 297 13.52 -3.89 -20.19
N ALA A 298 12.53 -3.62 -21.04
CA ALA A 298 11.86 -4.64 -21.84
C ALA A 298 12.81 -5.55 -22.65
N GLY A 299 13.92 -4.98 -23.13
CA GLY A 299 14.96 -5.66 -23.92
C GLY A 299 16.09 -6.30 -23.11
N GLY A 300 15.97 -6.40 -21.78
CA GLY A 300 16.98 -7.03 -20.92
C GLY A 300 18.13 -6.11 -20.49
N ALA A 301 18.17 -4.86 -20.97
CA ALA A 301 19.15 -3.87 -20.54
C ALA A 301 18.79 -3.35 -19.13
N ARG A 302 19.77 -3.31 -18.24
CA ARG A 302 19.63 -2.71 -16.91
C ARG A 302 19.40 -1.20 -17.01
N VAL A 303 18.52 -0.67 -16.17
CA VAL A 303 18.15 0.75 -16.11
C VAL A 303 17.96 1.16 -14.66
N PRO A 304 18.06 2.45 -14.31
CA PRO A 304 17.90 2.86 -12.92
C PRO A 304 16.48 2.67 -12.38
N LEU A 305 15.48 2.88 -13.25
CA LEU A 305 14.06 2.66 -12.96
C LEU A 305 13.32 2.40 -14.27
N THR A 306 12.33 1.52 -14.26
CA THR A 306 11.43 1.32 -15.42
C THR A 306 10.23 2.26 -15.34
N SER A 307 9.52 2.49 -16.45
CA SER A 307 8.33 3.37 -16.46
C SER A 307 7.06 2.71 -15.89
N ASP A 308 7.09 1.39 -15.70
CA ASP A 308 5.97 0.60 -15.19
C ASP A 308 6.30 -0.17 -13.90
N GLY A 309 7.54 -0.08 -13.41
CA GLY A 309 8.00 -0.78 -12.19
C GLY A 309 8.05 -2.31 -12.32
N ALA A 310 7.55 -2.88 -13.43
CA ALA A 310 7.19 -4.29 -13.53
C ALA A 310 8.38 -5.25 -13.65
N ARG A 311 9.59 -4.72 -13.83
CA ARG A 311 10.83 -5.49 -14.00
C ARG A 311 11.93 -4.96 -13.07
N CYS A 312 11.54 -4.72 -11.83
CA CYS A 312 12.44 -4.29 -10.78
C CYS A 312 12.47 -5.34 -9.67
N GLU A 313 13.66 -5.75 -9.28
CA GLU A 313 13.91 -6.68 -8.18
C GLU A 313 14.39 -5.89 -6.96
N VAL A 314 13.81 -6.18 -5.80
CA VAL A 314 14.15 -5.53 -4.53
C VAL A 314 15.19 -6.39 -3.81
N THR A 315 16.25 -5.77 -3.33
CA THR A 315 17.10 -6.36 -2.28
C THR A 315 16.78 -5.66 -0.98
N GLU A 316 16.12 -6.37 -0.08
CA GLU A 316 15.77 -5.86 1.25
C GLU A 316 17.05 -5.51 2.04
N TYR A 317 17.00 -4.40 2.78
CA TYR A 317 18.15 -3.81 3.49
C TYR A 317 19.33 -3.41 2.59
N GLY A 318 19.18 -3.45 1.26
CA GLY A 318 20.28 -3.25 0.32
C GLY A 318 20.95 -1.87 0.38
N ASP A 319 20.30 -0.84 0.94
CA ASP A 319 20.94 0.47 1.15
C ASP A 319 21.83 0.43 2.40
N ASP A 320 23.02 -0.15 2.25
CA ASP A 320 24.06 -0.26 3.27
C ASP A 320 24.48 1.07 3.93
N THR A 321 24.04 2.21 3.40
CA THR A 321 24.43 3.55 3.88
C THR A 321 23.35 4.23 4.72
N ASP A 322 22.12 3.75 4.70
CA ASP A 322 21.04 4.26 5.53
C ASP A 322 20.95 3.48 6.85
N VAL A 323 20.52 4.13 7.94
CA VAL A 323 20.29 3.43 9.23
C VAL A 323 19.23 2.35 9.10
N MET A 324 18.26 2.53 8.20
CA MET A 324 17.20 1.54 7.94
C MET A 324 17.64 0.45 6.94
N GLY A 325 18.92 0.37 6.57
CA GLY A 325 19.47 -0.63 5.66
C GLY A 325 20.12 -1.83 6.37
N GLN A 326 21.21 -2.39 5.82
CA GLN A 326 21.89 -3.57 6.39
C GLN A 326 22.98 -3.23 7.43
N GLY A 327 23.33 -1.96 7.65
CA GLY A 327 24.23 -1.57 8.75
C GLY A 327 25.63 -2.18 8.70
N ARG A 328 26.53 -1.59 7.94
CA ARG A 328 27.92 -2.10 7.80
C ARG A 328 28.79 -1.84 9.03
N ASP A 329 28.52 -0.78 9.78
CA ASP A 329 29.19 -0.47 11.05
C ASP A 329 28.17 -0.53 12.19
N TRP A 330 28.29 -1.59 12.99
CA TRP A 330 27.42 -1.88 14.13
C TRP A 330 27.35 -0.76 15.18
N ASN A 331 28.33 0.15 15.25
CA ASN A 331 28.37 1.19 16.27
C ASN A 331 28.16 2.60 15.71
N ARG A 332 28.16 2.76 14.39
CA ARG A 332 28.01 4.06 13.72
C ARG A 332 26.95 3.94 12.64
N PRO A 333 25.66 4.16 12.96
CA PRO A 333 24.61 4.06 11.95
C PRO A 333 24.79 5.12 10.85
N GLY A 334 24.48 4.73 9.61
CA GLY A 334 24.54 5.61 8.44
C GLY A 334 23.53 6.76 8.47
N SER A 335 23.76 7.79 7.67
CA SER A 335 22.86 8.96 7.64
C SER A 335 21.50 8.60 7.04
N LEU A 336 20.43 9.16 7.60
CA LEU A 336 19.07 8.97 7.11
C LEU A 336 18.92 9.64 5.73
N SER A 337 18.34 8.93 4.77
CA SER A 337 18.07 9.48 3.44
C SER A 337 17.12 10.68 3.50
N SER A 338 17.21 11.55 2.48
CA SER A 338 16.35 12.73 2.38
C SER A 338 14.86 12.37 2.34
N GLY A 339 14.53 11.22 1.73
CA GLY A 339 13.17 10.72 1.62
C GLY A 339 12.56 10.38 2.98
N PHE A 340 13.27 9.59 3.79
CA PHE A 340 12.84 9.27 5.15
C PHE A 340 12.87 10.50 6.07
N ALA A 341 13.91 11.32 5.99
CA ALA A 341 13.97 12.54 6.78
C ALA A 341 12.84 13.52 6.42
N HIS A 342 12.44 13.62 5.14
CA HIS A 342 11.30 14.42 4.71
C HIS A 342 9.97 13.81 5.14
N ALA A 343 9.84 12.47 5.09
CA ALA A 343 8.68 11.75 5.59
C ALA A 343 8.40 12.04 7.08
N LEU A 344 9.47 12.18 7.88
CA LEU A 344 9.41 12.56 9.29
C LEU A 344 9.29 14.09 9.53
N GLY A 345 9.28 14.91 8.47
CA GLY A 345 9.22 16.37 8.60
C GLY A 345 10.53 17.04 9.07
N TRP A 346 11.66 16.33 9.00
CA TRP A 346 12.97 16.78 9.48
C TRP A 346 13.91 17.27 8.37
N ALA A 347 13.56 17.11 7.11
CA ALA A 347 14.36 17.61 5.98
C ALA A 347 13.61 18.65 5.17
N ASP A 348 14.28 19.77 4.90
CA ASP A 348 13.88 20.66 3.82
C ASP A 348 14.22 20.01 2.48
N VAL A 349 13.19 19.77 1.66
CA VAL A 349 13.33 19.20 0.32
C VAL A 349 12.61 20.09 -0.68
N THR A 350 13.28 20.40 -1.79
CA THR A 350 12.65 21.13 -2.89
C THR A 350 11.67 20.21 -3.59
N THR A 351 10.38 20.40 -3.32
CA THR A 351 9.31 19.60 -3.92
C THR A 351 8.89 20.19 -5.27
N ILE A 352 8.80 19.35 -6.29
CA ILE A 352 8.35 19.68 -7.64
C ILE A 352 7.12 18.81 -7.95
N SER A 353 5.93 19.31 -7.60
CA SER A 353 4.65 18.58 -7.65
C SER A 353 3.92 18.66 -9.00
N GLY A 354 4.58 19.14 -10.06
CA GLY A 354 3.96 19.37 -11.36
C GLY A 354 4.98 19.26 -12.50
N PRO A 355 4.53 19.42 -13.75
CA PRO A 355 5.42 19.23 -14.90
C PRO A 355 6.59 20.19 -14.83
N VAL A 356 7.79 19.68 -15.06
CA VAL A 356 8.97 20.53 -15.25
C VAL A 356 8.81 21.23 -16.60
N LEU A 357 8.70 22.56 -16.59
CA LEU A 357 8.49 23.38 -17.79
C LEU A 357 9.76 24.13 -18.23
N ALA A 358 10.69 24.32 -17.31
CA ALA A 358 11.95 25.00 -17.54
C ALA A 358 13.02 24.41 -16.63
N GLU A 359 14.28 24.56 -17.04
CA GLU A 359 15.41 24.14 -16.22
C GLU A 359 15.47 24.93 -14.90
N ARG A 360 15.74 24.22 -13.82
CA ARG A 360 16.00 24.78 -12.49
C ARG A 360 17.30 24.21 -11.95
N THR A 361 18.14 25.08 -11.39
CA THR A 361 19.30 24.66 -10.59
C THR A 361 18.90 24.52 -9.13
N VAL A 362 19.35 23.43 -8.50
CA VAL A 362 19.13 23.17 -7.08
C VAL A 362 20.46 22.77 -6.43
N ASP A 363 20.77 23.40 -5.30
CA ASP A 363 21.89 23.00 -4.45
C ASP A 363 21.39 22.04 -3.37
N LEU A 364 22.12 20.95 -3.18
CA LEU A 364 21.85 19.87 -2.24
C LEU A 364 22.92 19.89 -1.14
N ALA A 365 22.49 20.14 0.09
CA ALA A 365 23.32 19.97 1.27
C ALA A 365 23.63 18.47 1.48
N PRO A 366 24.82 18.12 2.01
CA PRO A 366 25.14 16.75 2.43
C PRO A 366 24.09 16.17 3.39
N LEU A 367 23.77 14.88 3.27
CA LEU A 367 22.87 14.19 4.20
C LEU A 367 23.35 14.23 5.67
N SER A 368 24.66 14.33 5.90
CA SER A 368 25.21 14.49 7.26
C SER A 368 24.87 15.84 7.90
N GLN A 369 24.43 16.83 7.11
CA GLN A 369 23.90 18.09 7.61
C GLN A 369 22.39 17.97 7.85
N THR A 370 21.87 18.77 8.78
CA THR A 370 20.45 18.80 9.15
C THR A 370 19.76 20.11 8.80
N THR A 371 20.45 20.97 8.06
CA THR A 371 19.96 22.27 7.61
C THR A 371 20.23 22.46 6.13
N GLY A 372 19.50 23.38 5.50
CA GLY A 372 19.56 23.60 4.07
C GLY A 372 18.78 22.54 3.29
N ASN A 373 18.68 22.75 1.98
CA ASN A 373 17.92 21.86 1.11
C ASN A 373 18.66 20.53 0.94
N ARG A 374 18.13 19.44 1.51
CA ARG A 374 18.78 18.11 1.52
C ARG A 374 18.40 17.23 0.34
N GLY A 375 17.43 17.65 -0.46
CA GLY A 375 17.00 16.89 -1.62
C GLY A 375 16.13 17.65 -2.59
N VAL A 376 15.77 16.96 -3.67
CA VAL A 376 14.64 17.29 -4.55
C VAL A 376 13.67 16.11 -4.53
N GLN A 377 12.38 16.41 -4.38
CA GLN A 377 11.31 15.43 -4.56
C GLN A 377 10.60 15.71 -5.88
N LEU A 378 10.60 14.72 -6.77
CA LEU A 378 9.83 14.71 -8.01
C LEU A 378 8.64 13.78 -7.86
N SER A 379 7.47 14.22 -8.29
CA SER A 379 6.32 13.32 -8.46
C SER A 379 6.53 12.47 -9.72
N SER A 380 6.50 11.14 -9.57
CA SER A 380 6.47 10.18 -10.68
C SER A 380 5.20 9.32 -10.59
N ASP A 381 4.78 8.77 -11.73
CA ASP A 381 3.77 7.71 -11.84
C ASP A 381 3.97 6.54 -10.86
N LEU A 382 5.23 6.25 -10.49
CA LEU A 382 5.56 5.14 -9.59
C LEU A 382 5.54 5.55 -8.11
N GLY A 383 5.42 6.83 -7.79
CA GLY A 383 5.59 7.38 -6.45
C GLY A 383 6.65 8.48 -6.42
N PRO A 384 6.87 9.12 -5.26
CA PRO A 384 7.84 10.20 -5.16
C PRO A 384 9.27 9.69 -5.30
N VAL A 385 10.02 10.34 -6.20
CA VAL A 385 11.45 10.10 -6.40
C VAL A 385 12.22 11.20 -5.70
N TYR A 386 13.05 10.82 -4.73
CA TYR A 386 13.94 11.71 -4.02
C TYR A 386 15.34 11.66 -4.62
N THR A 387 15.98 12.81 -4.74
CA THR A 387 17.39 12.94 -5.12
C THR A 387 18.12 13.72 -4.05
N ASP A 388 19.18 13.14 -3.50
CA ASP A 388 19.97 13.74 -2.42
C ASP A 388 21.48 13.63 -2.67
N TYR A 389 22.24 14.27 -1.78
CA TYR A 389 23.69 14.29 -1.85
C TYR A 389 24.31 13.61 -0.63
N ARG A 390 24.99 12.48 -0.87
CA ARG A 390 25.69 11.69 0.15
C ARG A 390 27.20 11.67 -0.12
N PRO A 391 27.99 12.63 0.39
CA PRO A 391 29.45 12.54 0.35
C PRO A 391 29.98 11.51 1.36
N ALA A 392 31.19 10.97 1.11
CA ALA A 392 31.89 10.07 2.04
C ALA A 392 32.53 10.85 3.21
N VAL A 393 31.70 11.47 4.05
CA VAL A 393 32.10 12.23 5.24
C VAL A 393 31.33 11.74 6.45
N ASP A 394 31.80 12.08 7.65
CA ASP A 394 31.13 11.74 8.92
C ASP A 394 30.76 10.24 9.00
N ASN A 395 29.49 9.92 9.31
CA ASN A 395 29.01 8.53 9.41
C ASN A 395 29.02 7.81 8.05
N ASP A 396 28.83 8.54 6.94
CA ASP A 396 28.77 7.96 5.60
C ASP A 396 30.14 7.44 5.13
N ALA A 397 31.24 7.98 5.66
CA ALA A 397 32.60 7.50 5.38
C ALA A 397 32.87 6.07 5.88
N ALA A 398 32.10 5.58 6.86
CA ALA A 398 32.30 4.26 7.48
C ALA A 398 31.58 3.10 6.75
N HIS A 399 30.74 3.40 5.76
CA HIS A 399 29.87 2.41 5.11
C HIS A 399 30.31 2.08 3.68
N ARG A 400 29.91 2.90 2.70
CA ARG A 400 30.16 2.72 1.26
C ARG A 400 30.73 4.00 0.65
N PRO A 401 31.99 4.36 0.94
CA PRO A 401 32.60 5.58 0.40
C PRO A 401 32.61 5.60 -1.15
N GLU A 402 32.61 4.44 -1.80
CA GLU A 402 32.49 4.29 -3.25
C GLU A 402 31.13 4.68 -3.83
N TRP A 403 30.08 4.73 -3.00
CA TRP A 403 28.74 5.17 -3.39
C TRP A 403 28.55 6.68 -3.26
N ALA A 404 29.58 7.41 -2.82
CA ALA A 404 29.46 8.84 -2.56
C ALA A 404 29.12 9.65 -3.81
N GLY A 405 28.13 10.54 -3.68
CA GLY A 405 27.68 11.38 -4.78
C GLY A 405 26.23 11.79 -4.66
N VAL A 406 25.67 12.28 -5.77
CA VAL A 406 24.23 12.52 -5.90
C VAL A 406 23.56 11.17 -6.11
N GLN A 407 22.61 10.79 -5.28
CA GLN A 407 21.90 9.51 -5.34
C GLN A 407 20.40 9.75 -5.53
N ALA A 408 19.67 8.73 -5.96
CA ALA A 408 18.22 8.79 -6.11
C ALA A 408 17.53 7.58 -5.48
N ARG A 409 16.35 7.81 -4.91
CA ARG A 409 15.54 6.82 -4.21
C ARG A 409 14.09 6.94 -4.65
N LEU A 410 13.43 5.83 -4.92
CA LEU A 410 11.96 5.78 -4.93
C LEU A 410 11.51 5.58 -3.49
N VAL A 411 10.60 6.39 -2.99
CA VAL A 411 10.04 6.24 -1.63
C VAL A 411 8.57 5.95 -1.77
N LEU A 412 8.14 4.80 -1.28
CA LEU A 412 6.75 4.39 -1.32
C LEU A 412 6.19 4.41 0.10
N THR A 413 4.99 4.96 0.23
CA THR A 413 4.25 4.90 1.49
C THR A 413 3.19 3.83 1.34
N ASP A 414 3.14 2.90 2.29
CA ASP A 414 2.07 1.93 2.34
C ASP A 414 0.73 2.66 2.57
N PRO A 415 -0.27 2.52 1.67
CA PRO A 415 -1.51 3.28 1.75
C PRO A 415 -2.43 2.81 2.89
N HIS A 416 -2.15 1.67 3.51
CA HIS A 416 -2.96 1.09 4.58
C HIS A 416 -2.37 1.35 5.96
N TYR A 417 -1.08 1.11 6.14
CA TYR A 417 -0.35 1.20 7.41
C TYR A 417 0.49 2.49 7.55
N TRP A 418 0.63 3.25 6.45
CA TRP A 418 1.18 4.60 6.44
C TRP A 418 2.63 4.76 6.89
N TYR A 419 3.44 3.72 6.70
CA TYR A 419 4.89 3.81 6.86
C TYR A 419 5.56 3.93 5.49
N SER A 420 6.77 4.48 5.48
CA SER A 420 7.52 4.73 4.24
C SER A 420 8.68 3.75 4.09
N THR A 421 8.81 3.16 2.90
CA THR A 421 9.93 2.29 2.52
C THR A 421 10.71 2.96 1.40
N SER A 422 12.04 2.87 1.46
CA SER A 422 12.95 3.52 0.52
C SER A 422 13.62 2.50 -0.37
N TYR A 423 13.78 2.83 -1.65
CA TYR A 423 14.40 2.00 -2.68
C TYR A 423 15.48 2.79 -3.40
N LEU A 424 16.74 2.59 -2.99
CA LEU A 424 17.93 3.17 -3.59
C LEU A 424 18.12 2.64 -5.02
N LEU A 425 18.25 3.58 -5.96
CA LEU A 425 18.31 3.29 -7.39
C LEU A 425 19.76 3.18 -7.88
N ASP A 426 19.99 2.28 -8.83
CA ASP A 426 21.28 2.11 -9.52
C ASP A 426 21.40 3.11 -10.68
N LEU A 427 21.99 4.28 -10.41
CA LEU A 427 22.17 5.33 -11.42
C LEU A 427 23.34 5.06 -12.40
N GLN A 428 24.09 3.97 -12.20
CA GLN A 428 25.13 3.48 -13.12
C GLN A 428 24.95 1.98 -13.43
N PRO A 429 23.81 1.59 -14.05
CA PRO A 429 23.36 0.21 -14.12
C PRO A 429 24.12 -0.66 -15.15
N ALA A 430 25.34 -0.29 -15.52
CA ALA A 430 26.11 -0.92 -16.58
C ALA A 430 26.80 -2.24 -16.17
N GLN A 431 26.90 -2.54 -14.87
CA GLN A 431 27.51 -3.75 -14.33
C GLN A 431 26.56 -4.44 -13.35
N ALA A 432 26.56 -5.77 -13.35
CA ALA A 432 25.85 -6.57 -12.35
C ALA A 432 26.86 -7.16 -11.34
N PRO A 433 26.49 -7.32 -10.06
CA PRO A 433 25.25 -6.85 -9.41
C PRO A 433 25.22 -5.32 -9.22
N PHE A 434 24.17 -4.76 -8.57
CA PHE A 434 24.04 -3.36 -8.15
C PHE A 434 25.41 -2.75 -7.78
N ALA A 435 25.88 -1.82 -8.62
CA ALA A 435 27.28 -1.42 -8.58
C ALA A 435 27.49 -0.07 -7.92
N ASN A 436 26.72 0.95 -8.34
CA ASN A 436 26.91 2.30 -7.82
C ASN A 436 25.64 3.17 -7.96
N PRO A 437 25.06 3.64 -6.84
CA PRO A 437 23.85 4.46 -6.84
C PRO A 437 24.09 5.92 -7.27
N SER A 438 25.35 6.36 -7.39
CA SER A 438 25.65 7.78 -7.63
C SER A 438 25.47 8.16 -9.11
N LEU A 439 24.89 9.33 -9.38
CA LEU A 439 24.86 9.97 -10.68
C LEU A 439 26.13 10.81 -10.87
N PRO A 440 27.07 10.42 -11.76
CA PRO A 440 28.34 11.14 -11.91
C PRO A 440 28.16 12.59 -12.35
N VAL A 441 29.12 13.44 -11.99
CA VAL A 441 29.16 14.84 -12.45
C VAL A 441 29.20 14.89 -13.99
N GLY A 442 28.34 15.71 -14.58
CA GLY A 442 28.15 15.85 -16.01
C GLY A 442 27.22 14.82 -16.64
N GLN A 443 26.71 13.84 -15.88
CA GLN A 443 25.73 12.86 -16.36
C GLN A 443 24.31 13.25 -16.02
N SER A 444 23.38 12.80 -16.85
CA SER A 444 21.95 13.07 -16.75
C SER A 444 21.16 11.77 -16.65
N TRP A 445 20.08 11.79 -15.89
CA TRP A 445 19.13 10.70 -15.76
C TRP A 445 17.71 11.22 -16.02
N GLU A 446 17.03 10.60 -16.99
CA GLU A 446 15.60 10.78 -17.24
C GLU A 446 14.82 10.03 -16.16
N VAL A 447 14.08 10.75 -15.33
CA VAL A 447 13.30 10.19 -14.23
C VAL A 447 11.98 9.64 -14.78
N PRO A 448 11.78 8.32 -14.82
CA PRO A 448 10.59 7.74 -15.42
C PRO A 448 9.32 8.24 -14.72
N GLY A 449 8.33 8.67 -15.50
CA GLY A 449 7.04 9.16 -14.99
C GLY A 449 7.06 10.55 -14.35
N ALA A 450 8.22 11.22 -14.25
CA ALA A 450 8.31 12.55 -13.62
C ALA A 450 8.45 13.71 -14.61
N ASP A 451 8.53 13.43 -15.91
CA ASP A 451 8.70 14.47 -16.95
C ASP A 451 9.92 15.38 -16.73
N ALA A 452 10.94 14.81 -16.07
CA ALA A 452 12.12 15.51 -15.61
C ALA A 452 13.40 14.75 -15.93
N ILE A 453 14.44 15.49 -16.27
CA ILE A 453 15.82 15.01 -16.35
C ILE A 453 16.61 15.67 -15.22
N ILE A 454 17.27 14.85 -14.41
CA ILE A 454 18.21 15.29 -13.38
C ILE A 454 19.62 15.23 -13.94
N THR A 455 20.40 16.29 -13.78
CA THR A 455 21.83 16.32 -14.14
C THR A 455 22.67 16.73 -12.95
N THR A 456 23.68 15.94 -12.59
CA THR A 456 24.67 16.36 -11.58
C THR A 456 25.64 17.35 -12.21
N THR A 457 25.65 18.61 -11.75
CA THR A 457 26.50 19.67 -12.32
C THR A 457 27.85 19.79 -11.61
N SER A 458 27.85 19.66 -10.29
CA SER A 458 29.08 19.66 -9.48
C SER A 458 28.85 18.99 -8.12
N THR A 459 29.92 18.50 -7.50
CA THR A 459 29.93 17.99 -6.12
C THR A 459 31.09 18.63 -5.35
N GLY A 460 31.01 18.64 -4.02
CA GLY A 460 31.95 19.34 -3.13
C GLY A 460 31.40 19.45 -1.71
N GLY A 461 31.49 20.62 -1.07
CA GLY A 461 30.81 20.84 0.22
C GLY A 461 29.28 20.78 0.14
N ALA A 462 28.73 20.96 -1.07
CA ALA A 462 27.36 20.71 -1.47
C ALA A 462 27.39 20.17 -2.91
N ALA A 463 26.33 19.48 -3.34
CA ALA A 463 26.15 19.16 -4.76
C ALA A 463 25.25 20.19 -5.42
N ARG A 464 25.49 20.45 -6.70
CA ARG A 464 24.60 21.23 -7.55
C ARG A 464 24.03 20.31 -8.61
N ILE A 465 22.71 20.30 -8.74
CA ILE A 465 22.00 19.59 -9.80
C ILE A 465 21.20 20.57 -10.65
N THR A 466 20.90 20.17 -11.88
CA THR A 466 19.81 20.78 -12.65
C THR A 466 18.68 19.79 -12.82
N VAL A 467 17.45 20.30 -12.76
CA VAL A 467 16.22 19.60 -13.10
C VAL A 467 15.66 20.27 -14.34
N SER A 468 15.58 19.53 -15.44
CA SER A 468 15.18 20.07 -16.75
C SER A 468 14.00 19.28 -17.32
N PRO A 469 13.17 19.88 -18.20
CA PRO A 469 12.03 19.18 -18.80
C PRO A 469 12.50 18.01 -19.66
N SER A 470 11.79 16.89 -19.62
CA SER A 470 11.96 15.82 -20.61
C SER A 470 11.69 16.34 -22.02
N SER A 471 12.44 15.82 -23.00
CA SER A 471 12.21 16.17 -24.40
C SER A 471 10.82 15.70 -24.87
N GLU A 472 10.22 16.43 -25.81
CA GLU A 472 8.91 16.06 -26.38
C GLU A 472 8.90 14.64 -26.97
N ALA A 473 10.03 14.18 -27.51
CA ALA A 473 10.17 12.83 -28.03
C ALA A 473 10.01 11.76 -26.95
N VAL A 474 10.52 11.99 -25.74
CA VAL A 474 10.38 11.07 -24.61
C VAL A 474 8.94 11.07 -24.10
N LYS A 475 8.33 12.25 -23.95
CA LYS A 475 6.92 12.39 -23.54
C LYS A 475 5.98 11.65 -24.49
N ILE A 476 6.21 11.78 -25.79
CA ILE A 476 5.47 11.07 -26.83
C ILE A 476 5.65 9.54 -26.73
N GLN A 477 6.87 9.05 -26.54
CA GLN A 477 7.12 7.62 -26.42
C GLN A 477 6.44 7.02 -25.18
N ARG A 478 6.47 7.75 -24.06
CA ARG A 478 5.80 7.34 -22.82
C ARG A 478 4.28 7.33 -22.99
N TYR A 479 3.72 8.39 -23.57
CA TYR A 479 2.31 8.46 -23.95
C TYR A 479 1.87 7.25 -24.79
N VAL A 480 2.59 6.94 -25.88
CA VAL A 480 2.28 5.78 -26.73
C VAL A 480 2.36 4.49 -25.93
N THR A 481 3.39 4.33 -25.10
CA THR A 481 3.57 3.15 -24.26
C THR A 481 2.39 2.94 -23.30
N LYS A 482 1.95 4.00 -22.61
CA LYS A 482 0.84 3.95 -21.66
C LYS A 482 -0.51 3.73 -22.32
N VAL A 483 -0.75 4.31 -23.50
CA VAL A 483 -1.92 3.96 -24.32
C VAL A 483 -1.94 2.45 -24.62
N TYR A 484 -0.79 1.87 -24.95
CA TYR A 484 -0.70 0.44 -25.23
C TYR A 484 -0.93 -0.43 -23.98
N GLN A 485 -0.35 -0.04 -22.85
CA GLN A 485 -0.55 -0.72 -21.58
C GLN A 485 -2.02 -0.67 -21.14
N HIS A 486 -2.66 0.50 -21.17
CA HIS A 486 -4.07 0.63 -20.76
C HIS A 486 -5.02 -0.13 -21.70
N LEU A 487 -4.84 0.00 -23.02
CA LEU A 487 -5.78 -0.57 -24.00
C LEU A 487 -5.52 -2.04 -24.36
N PHE A 488 -4.26 -2.48 -24.36
CA PHE A 488 -3.86 -3.82 -24.80
C PHE A 488 -3.21 -4.66 -23.70
N GLN A 489 -2.89 -4.09 -22.53
CA GLN A 489 -2.20 -4.78 -21.43
C GLN A 489 -0.84 -5.35 -21.86
N ARG A 490 -0.14 -4.60 -22.73
CA ARG A 490 1.21 -4.91 -23.20
C ARG A 490 1.93 -3.64 -23.63
N ALA A 491 3.26 -3.69 -23.69
CA ALA A 491 4.03 -2.64 -24.34
C ALA A 491 3.83 -2.65 -25.88
N PRO A 492 3.99 -1.50 -26.57
CA PRO A 492 4.09 -1.47 -28.02
C PRO A 492 5.37 -2.20 -28.45
N ASP A 493 5.34 -2.84 -29.62
CA ASP A 493 6.57 -3.32 -30.24
C ASP A 493 7.43 -2.14 -30.72
N ALA A 494 8.73 -2.37 -30.92
CA ALA A 494 9.66 -1.30 -31.29
C ALA A 494 9.28 -0.58 -32.60
N GLY A 495 8.69 -1.30 -33.56
CA GLY A 495 8.24 -0.74 -34.83
C GLY A 495 7.01 0.16 -34.64
N GLY A 496 6.00 -0.33 -33.91
CA GLY A 496 4.80 0.40 -33.54
C GLY A 496 5.11 1.68 -32.75
N LEU A 497 5.93 1.57 -31.70
CA LEU A 497 6.35 2.72 -30.89
C LEU A 497 7.04 3.79 -31.74
N THR A 498 7.99 3.36 -32.58
CA THR A 498 8.74 4.26 -33.47
C THR A 498 7.81 4.95 -34.48
N SER A 499 6.87 4.21 -35.07
CA SER A 499 5.94 4.74 -36.07
C SER A 499 5.03 5.81 -35.46
N TRP A 500 4.33 5.47 -34.37
CA TRP A 500 3.45 6.42 -33.68
C TRP A 500 4.18 7.65 -33.17
N SER A 501 5.38 7.44 -32.60
CA SER A 501 6.18 8.55 -32.08
C SER A 501 6.59 9.51 -33.19
N ARG A 502 7.05 9.00 -34.34
CA ARG A 502 7.38 9.85 -35.51
C ARG A 502 6.16 10.61 -36.03
N SER A 503 5.00 9.97 -36.12
CA SER A 503 3.77 10.64 -36.57
C SER A 503 3.36 11.78 -35.64
N LEU A 504 3.43 11.58 -34.32
CA LEU A 504 3.12 12.62 -33.33
C LEU A 504 4.15 13.77 -33.39
N LEU A 505 5.44 13.44 -33.47
CA LEU A 505 6.52 14.43 -33.63
C LEU A 505 6.41 15.23 -34.93
N SER A 506 5.83 14.66 -35.99
CA SER A 506 5.57 15.36 -37.25
C SER A 506 4.24 16.14 -37.26
N GLY A 507 3.58 16.30 -36.10
CA GLY A 507 2.37 17.13 -35.96
C GLY A 507 1.04 16.41 -36.17
N THR A 508 1.02 15.07 -36.25
CA THR A 508 -0.26 14.33 -36.25
C THR A 508 -0.95 14.55 -34.90
N PRO A 509 -2.23 14.94 -34.85
CA PRO A 509 -2.90 15.18 -33.58
C PRO A 509 -3.13 13.86 -32.82
N ARG A 510 -3.02 13.89 -31.48
CA ARG A 510 -3.29 12.71 -30.62
C ARG A 510 -4.67 12.10 -30.87
N SER A 511 -5.67 12.91 -31.22
CA SER A 511 -7.01 12.43 -31.57
C SER A 511 -7.00 11.52 -32.80
N ALA A 512 -6.15 11.78 -33.80
CA ALA A 512 -6.02 10.90 -34.97
C ALA A 512 -5.34 9.58 -34.61
N VAL A 513 -4.32 9.62 -33.74
CA VAL A 513 -3.66 8.41 -33.22
C VAL A 513 -4.62 7.59 -32.36
N ALA A 514 -5.33 8.23 -31.43
CA ALA A 514 -6.34 7.61 -30.58
C ALA A 514 -7.46 6.95 -31.41
N ALA A 515 -7.96 7.65 -32.44
CA ALA A 515 -8.96 7.11 -33.35
C ALA A 515 -8.40 5.91 -34.14
N ALA A 516 -7.16 5.96 -34.62
CA ALA A 516 -6.54 4.86 -35.34
C ALA A 516 -6.37 3.61 -34.45
N ILE A 517 -5.94 3.80 -33.19
CA ILE A 517 -5.77 2.71 -32.22
C ILE A 517 -7.13 2.09 -31.83
N THR A 518 -8.09 2.92 -31.42
CA THR A 518 -9.42 2.45 -30.95
C THR A 518 -10.30 1.91 -32.07
N SER A 519 -10.00 2.22 -33.33
CA SER A 519 -10.70 1.63 -34.48
C SER A 519 -10.00 0.40 -35.07
N SER A 520 -8.80 0.06 -34.59
CA SER A 520 -7.98 -1.05 -35.10
C SER A 520 -8.66 -2.41 -34.93
N ASP A 521 -8.33 -3.34 -35.83
CA ASP A 521 -8.81 -4.73 -35.74
C ASP A 521 -8.33 -5.40 -34.44
N GLU A 522 -7.13 -5.09 -33.93
CA GLU A 522 -6.61 -5.62 -32.66
C GLU A 522 -7.49 -5.18 -31.48
N TYR A 523 -7.79 -3.88 -31.39
CA TYR A 523 -8.58 -3.35 -30.28
C TYR A 523 -10.02 -3.87 -30.31
N ARG A 524 -10.64 -3.91 -31.49
CA ARG A 524 -11.99 -4.48 -31.67
C ARG A 524 -12.04 -5.96 -31.31
N ASN A 525 -11.06 -6.76 -31.73
CA ASN A 525 -10.98 -8.16 -31.35
C ASN A 525 -10.83 -8.35 -29.84
N ARG A 526 -10.08 -7.47 -29.15
CA ARG A 526 -9.98 -7.51 -27.69
C ARG A 526 -11.32 -7.21 -27.02
N MET A 527 -12.06 -6.20 -27.48
CA MET A 527 -13.41 -5.91 -26.97
C MET A 527 -14.36 -7.10 -27.20
N ILE A 528 -14.33 -7.71 -28.39
CA ILE A 528 -15.12 -8.91 -28.69
C ILE A 528 -14.76 -10.06 -27.76
N ALA A 529 -13.47 -10.35 -27.58
CA ALA A 529 -13.01 -11.40 -26.66
C ALA A 529 -13.45 -11.13 -25.21
N GLY A 530 -13.38 -9.87 -24.77
CA GLY A 530 -13.89 -9.42 -23.49
C GLY A 530 -15.39 -9.70 -23.32
N ALA A 531 -16.22 -9.32 -24.29
CA ALA A 531 -17.66 -9.58 -24.25
C ALA A 531 -18.00 -11.09 -24.20
N TYR A 532 -17.25 -11.92 -24.93
CA TYR A 532 -17.37 -13.38 -24.89
C TYR A 532 -17.07 -13.93 -23.49
N LEU A 533 -15.98 -13.49 -22.86
CA LEU A 533 -15.61 -13.91 -21.51
C LEU A 533 -16.63 -13.43 -20.48
N THR A 534 -17.00 -12.15 -20.52
CA THR A 534 -17.93 -11.53 -19.57
C THR A 534 -19.33 -12.14 -19.60
N TYR A 535 -19.88 -12.37 -20.80
CA TYR A 535 -21.28 -12.81 -20.93
C TYR A 535 -21.44 -14.31 -21.09
N LEU A 536 -20.49 -14.99 -21.75
CA LEU A 536 -20.61 -16.43 -22.04
C LEU A 536 -19.60 -17.30 -21.29
N GLY A 537 -18.57 -16.73 -20.67
CA GLY A 537 -17.58 -17.46 -19.88
C GLY A 537 -16.59 -18.28 -20.71
N ARG A 538 -16.40 -17.95 -21.99
CA ARG A 538 -15.49 -18.65 -22.91
C ARG A 538 -14.86 -17.71 -23.92
N ASN A 539 -13.78 -18.12 -24.56
CA ASN A 539 -13.19 -17.39 -25.69
C ASN A 539 -14.04 -17.52 -26.98
N PRO A 540 -13.97 -16.54 -27.89
CA PRO A 540 -14.57 -16.66 -29.21
C PRO A 540 -13.92 -17.76 -30.04
N ASP A 541 -14.72 -18.48 -30.84
CA ASP A 541 -14.19 -19.23 -31.97
C ASP A 541 -13.83 -18.28 -33.14
N ARG A 542 -13.03 -18.77 -34.08
CA ARG A 542 -12.52 -17.97 -35.20
C ARG A 542 -13.63 -17.37 -36.06
N ALA A 543 -14.72 -18.10 -36.29
CA ALA A 543 -15.81 -17.63 -37.14
C ALA A 543 -16.66 -16.57 -36.42
N GLY A 544 -16.93 -16.78 -35.13
CA GLY A 544 -17.60 -15.82 -34.25
C GLY A 544 -16.85 -14.49 -34.17
N ALA A 545 -15.55 -14.53 -33.84
CA ALA A 545 -14.70 -13.34 -33.81
C ALA A 545 -14.71 -12.57 -35.15
N ALA A 546 -14.52 -13.28 -36.27
CA ALA A 546 -14.54 -12.66 -37.59
C ALA A 546 -15.92 -12.09 -37.98
N GLY A 547 -17.00 -12.72 -37.54
CA GLY A 547 -18.36 -12.22 -37.71
C GLY A 547 -18.57 -10.87 -37.02
N TRP A 548 -18.27 -10.81 -35.72
CA TRP A 548 -18.42 -9.59 -34.94
C TRP A 548 -17.48 -8.47 -35.39
N LEU A 549 -16.24 -8.80 -35.74
CA LEU A 549 -15.29 -7.81 -36.27
C LEU A 549 -15.82 -7.17 -37.56
N ARG A 550 -16.39 -7.97 -38.48
CA ARG A 550 -17.04 -7.41 -39.69
C ARG A 550 -18.22 -6.52 -39.37
N ALA A 551 -19.05 -6.88 -38.38
CA ALA A 551 -20.16 -6.05 -37.93
C ALA A 551 -19.67 -4.71 -37.35
N MET A 552 -18.67 -4.72 -36.48
CA MET A 552 -18.06 -3.49 -35.94
C MET A 552 -17.45 -2.62 -37.03
N LYS A 553 -16.82 -3.21 -38.06
CA LYS A 553 -16.28 -2.49 -39.23
C LYS A 553 -17.39 -1.91 -40.11
N ALA A 554 -18.54 -2.57 -40.19
CA ALA A 554 -19.74 -2.07 -40.86
C ALA A 554 -20.49 -1.01 -40.00
N GLY A 555 -20.06 -0.79 -38.77
CA GLY A 555 -20.46 0.32 -37.93
C GLY A 555 -21.31 -0.03 -36.72
N SER A 556 -21.49 -1.33 -36.42
CA SER A 556 -22.16 -1.77 -35.20
C SER A 556 -21.46 -1.25 -33.94
N THR A 557 -22.25 -0.72 -33.01
CA THR A 557 -21.83 -0.24 -31.69
C THR A 557 -21.49 -1.39 -30.76
N VAL A 558 -20.71 -1.13 -29.71
CA VAL A 558 -20.42 -2.12 -28.66
C VAL A 558 -21.73 -2.65 -28.05
N GLN A 559 -22.71 -1.78 -27.81
CA GLN A 559 -24.01 -2.15 -27.26
C GLN A 559 -24.80 -3.09 -28.19
N GLU A 560 -24.75 -2.86 -29.51
CA GLU A 560 -25.36 -3.78 -30.49
C GLU A 560 -24.71 -5.16 -30.46
N ILE A 561 -23.38 -5.21 -30.36
CA ILE A 561 -22.61 -6.45 -30.26
C ILE A 561 -22.96 -7.18 -28.96
N GLU A 562 -22.88 -6.51 -27.82
CA GLU A 562 -23.20 -7.06 -26.49
C GLU A 562 -24.66 -7.53 -26.39
N SER A 563 -25.61 -6.80 -26.97
CA SER A 563 -27.02 -7.22 -27.02
C SER A 563 -27.19 -8.57 -27.73
N GLY A 564 -26.35 -8.87 -28.74
CA GLY A 564 -26.35 -10.16 -29.43
C GLY A 564 -25.90 -11.32 -28.53
N PHE A 565 -24.90 -11.09 -27.67
CA PHE A 565 -24.49 -12.07 -26.66
C PHE A 565 -25.59 -12.30 -25.62
N LEU A 566 -26.12 -11.22 -25.05
CA LEU A 566 -27.15 -11.25 -24.02
C LEU A 566 -28.47 -11.88 -24.53
N ALA A 567 -28.81 -11.68 -25.80
CA ALA A 567 -29.98 -12.26 -26.44
C ALA A 567 -29.78 -13.70 -26.94
N SER A 568 -28.55 -14.21 -26.92
CA SER A 568 -28.22 -15.50 -27.50
C SER A 568 -28.94 -16.66 -26.78
N PRO A 569 -29.19 -17.79 -27.48
CA PRO A 569 -29.64 -19.01 -26.82
C PRO A 569 -28.68 -19.48 -25.72
N GLU A 570 -27.38 -19.30 -25.90
CA GLU A 570 -26.35 -19.72 -24.94
C GLU A 570 -26.47 -18.96 -23.62
N TYR A 571 -26.55 -17.64 -23.67
CA TYR A 571 -26.70 -16.80 -22.47
C TYR A 571 -28.01 -17.12 -21.72
N TYR A 572 -29.11 -17.34 -22.45
CA TYR A 572 -30.40 -17.72 -21.89
C TYR A 572 -30.39 -19.12 -21.27
N ASN A 573 -29.66 -20.07 -21.87
CA ASN A 573 -29.49 -21.41 -21.30
C ASN A 573 -28.74 -21.37 -19.98
N GLN A 574 -27.65 -20.61 -19.92
CA GLN A 574 -26.88 -20.39 -18.69
C GLN A 574 -27.71 -19.67 -17.61
N ALA A 575 -28.69 -18.85 -17.99
CA ALA A 575 -29.61 -18.18 -17.08
C ALA A 575 -30.81 -19.05 -16.64
N GLY A 576 -30.72 -20.38 -16.78
CA GLY A 576 -31.75 -21.31 -16.32
C GLY A 576 -32.94 -21.45 -17.27
N ARG A 577 -32.85 -20.99 -18.52
CA ARG A 577 -33.85 -21.16 -19.59
C ARG A 577 -35.23 -20.58 -19.27
N THR A 578 -35.30 -19.57 -18.40
CA THR A 578 -36.53 -18.89 -18.04
C THR A 578 -36.39 -17.38 -18.26
N GLY A 579 -37.50 -16.69 -18.55
CA GLY A 579 -37.52 -15.24 -18.66
C GLY A 579 -37.08 -14.55 -17.36
N SER A 580 -37.55 -15.04 -16.21
CA SER A 580 -37.18 -14.50 -14.89
C SER A 580 -35.69 -14.70 -14.57
N GLY A 581 -35.14 -15.89 -14.83
CA GLY A 581 -33.70 -16.16 -14.65
C GLY A 581 -32.84 -15.31 -15.58
N TRP A 582 -33.26 -15.15 -16.83
CA TRP A 582 -32.57 -14.30 -17.80
C TRP A 582 -32.56 -12.82 -17.40
N VAL A 583 -33.71 -12.26 -17.00
CA VAL A 583 -33.80 -10.88 -16.48
C VAL A 583 -32.93 -10.71 -15.23
N THR A 584 -32.99 -11.66 -14.29
CA THR A 584 -32.18 -11.59 -13.07
C THR A 584 -30.68 -11.52 -13.38
N ARG A 585 -30.22 -12.34 -14.34
CA ARG A 585 -28.82 -12.34 -14.76
C ARG A 585 -28.44 -11.03 -15.48
N LEU A 586 -29.34 -10.40 -16.24
CA LEU A 586 -29.08 -9.09 -16.84
C LEU A 586 -28.83 -8.01 -15.79
N TYR A 587 -29.66 -7.92 -14.76
CA TYR A 587 -29.44 -6.98 -13.66
C TYR A 587 -28.08 -7.17 -13.00
N GLN A 588 -27.67 -8.42 -12.77
CA GLN A 588 -26.40 -8.73 -12.13
C GLN A 588 -25.20 -8.45 -13.05
N HIS A 589 -25.21 -8.91 -14.30
CA HIS A 589 -24.07 -8.77 -15.21
C HIS A 589 -23.94 -7.36 -15.82
N VAL A 590 -25.05 -6.66 -16.08
CA VAL A 590 -25.03 -5.36 -16.77
C VAL A 590 -25.11 -4.20 -15.77
N LEU A 591 -25.91 -4.33 -14.70
CA LEU A 591 -26.11 -3.26 -13.72
C LEU A 591 -25.36 -3.48 -12.40
N GLY A 592 -24.75 -4.65 -12.21
CA GLY A 592 -23.99 -4.95 -11.00
C GLY A 592 -24.85 -5.13 -9.73
N ARG A 593 -26.17 -5.29 -9.86
CA ARG A 593 -27.08 -5.42 -8.71
C ARG A 593 -28.14 -6.52 -8.89
N SER A 594 -28.78 -6.91 -7.79
CA SER A 594 -29.95 -7.79 -7.85
C SER A 594 -31.23 -6.99 -8.14
N PRO A 595 -32.18 -7.54 -8.93
CA PRO A 595 -33.46 -6.87 -9.18
C PRO A 595 -34.46 -7.04 -8.04
N ALA A 596 -35.37 -6.09 -7.92
CA ALA A 596 -36.60 -6.25 -7.15
C ALA A 596 -37.59 -7.20 -7.86
N ALA A 597 -38.48 -7.84 -7.10
CA ALA A 597 -39.49 -8.74 -7.67
C ALA A 597 -40.40 -8.06 -8.70
N ALA A 598 -40.74 -6.79 -8.49
CA ALA A 598 -41.55 -6.00 -9.43
C ALA A 598 -40.83 -5.75 -10.77
N GLU A 599 -39.51 -5.51 -10.74
CA GLU A 599 -38.68 -5.33 -11.92
C GLU A 599 -38.65 -6.61 -12.76
N VAL A 600 -38.44 -7.77 -12.12
CA VAL A 600 -38.48 -9.07 -12.82
C VAL A 600 -39.86 -9.30 -13.45
N GLN A 601 -40.95 -9.03 -12.71
CA GLN A 601 -42.32 -9.19 -13.22
C GLN A 601 -42.67 -8.24 -14.37
N TYR A 602 -42.09 -7.04 -14.40
CA TYR A 602 -42.28 -6.09 -15.50
C TYR A 602 -41.68 -6.66 -16.79
N TRP A 603 -40.39 -7.03 -16.76
CA TRP A 603 -39.70 -7.52 -17.95
C TRP A 603 -40.22 -8.88 -18.43
N THR A 604 -40.64 -9.78 -17.53
CA THR A 604 -41.26 -11.04 -17.96
C THR A 604 -42.60 -10.84 -18.64
N ARG A 605 -43.37 -9.81 -18.27
CA ARG A 605 -44.59 -9.42 -18.98
C ARG A 605 -44.28 -8.86 -20.37
N GLU A 606 -43.28 -8.01 -20.51
CA GLU A 606 -42.84 -7.50 -21.82
C GLU A 606 -42.39 -8.64 -22.76
N LEU A 607 -41.61 -9.59 -22.24
CA LEU A 607 -41.22 -10.79 -22.99
C LEU A 607 -42.42 -11.64 -23.41
N ALA A 608 -43.40 -11.81 -22.51
CA ALA A 608 -44.65 -12.52 -22.82
C ALA A 608 -45.53 -11.77 -23.83
N ALA A 609 -45.46 -10.44 -23.86
CA ALA A 609 -46.13 -9.58 -24.83
C ALA A 609 -45.42 -9.54 -26.20
N GLY A 610 -44.29 -10.23 -26.35
CA GLY A 610 -43.58 -10.41 -27.62
C GLY A 610 -42.32 -9.54 -27.79
N ALA A 611 -41.88 -8.82 -26.75
CA ALA A 611 -40.60 -8.12 -26.80
C ALA A 611 -39.45 -9.11 -27.06
N SER A 612 -38.54 -8.77 -27.98
CA SER A 612 -37.37 -9.62 -28.23
C SER A 612 -36.34 -9.47 -27.11
N ARG A 613 -35.62 -10.55 -26.79
CA ARG A 613 -34.50 -10.50 -25.82
C ARG A 613 -33.43 -9.49 -26.22
N GLN A 614 -33.21 -9.29 -27.52
CA GLN A 614 -32.27 -8.30 -28.01
C GLN A 614 -32.75 -6.87 -27.75
N HIS A 615 -34.04 -6.59 -27.95
CA HIS A 615 -34.62 -5.28 -27.63
C HIS A 615 -34.51 -4.98 -26.13
N VAL A 616 -34.85 -5.95 -25.27
CA VAL A 616 -34.74 -5.79 -23.81
C VAL A 616 -33.27 -5.60 -23.40
N ALA A 617 -32.34 -6.43 -23.89
CA ALA A 617 -30.91 -6.29 -23.59
C ALA A 617 -30.35 -4.93 -24.02
N MET A 618 -30.75 -4.43 -25.19
CA MET A 618 -30.39 -3.09 -25.66
C MET A 618 -30.89 -1.99 -24.71
N GLY A 619 -32.09 -2.15 -24.14
CA GLY A 619 -32.62 -1.24 -23.13
C GLY A 619 -31.77 -1.16 -21.86
N PHE A 620 -31.24 -2.29 -21.39
CA PHE A 620 -30.31 -2.33 -20.26
C PHE A 620 -28.97 -1.68 -20.60
N LEU A 621 -28.38 -2.04 -21.74
CA LEU A 621 -27.09 -1.51 -22.19
C LEU A 621 -27.11 -0.01 -22.51
N ASN A 622 -28.26 0.54 -22.90
CA ASN A 622 -28.42 1.98 -23.12
C ASN A 622 -29.05 2.72 -21.94
N SER A 623 -29.30 2.02 -20.82
CA SER A 623 -29.87 2.65 -19.64
C SER A 623 -28.90 3.67 -19.06
N THR A 624 -29.45 4.75 -18.49
CA THR A 624 -28.64 5.77 -17.78
C THR A 624 -27.85 5.13 -16.63
N GLU A 625 -28.43 4.15 -15.93
CA GLU A 625 -27.76 3.42 -14.85
C GLU A 625 -26.48 2.73 -15.34
N HIS A 626 -26.57 1.92 -16.41
CA HIS A 626 -25.41 1.23 -16.96
C HIS A 626 -24.37 2.21 -17.53
N LEU A 627 -24.80 3.15 -18.39
CA LEU A 627 -23.88 4.04 -19.08
C LEU A 627 -23.17 5.01 -18.13
N THR A 628 -23.80 5.37 -17.01
CA THR A 628 -23.16 6.16 -15.94
C THR A 628 -21.94 5.42 -15.39
N THR A 629 -22.11 4.15 -15.02
CA THR A 629 -21.03 3.32 -14.49
C THR A 629 -19.95 3.07 -15.53
N VAL A 630 -20.31 2.80 -16.78
CA VAL A 630 -19.34 2.56 -17.86
C VAL A 630 -18.49 3.78 -18.16
N VAL A 631 -19.12 4.96 -18.33
CA VAL A 631 -18.38 6.20 -18.62
C VAL A 631 -17.47 6.56 -17.45
N ASP A 632 -17.98 6.48 -16.22
CA ASP A 632 -17.20 6.79 -15.03
C ASP A 632 -16.02 5.83 -14.85
N GLY A 633 -16.25 4.53 -15.07
CA GLY A 633 -15.21 3.50 -15.05
C GLY A 633 -14.07 3.80 -16.03
N TYR A 634 -14.34 4.28 -17.24
CA TYR A 634 -13.26 4.68 -18.16
C TYR A 634 -12.43 5.87 -17.66
N TYR A 635 -13.03 6.82 -16.96
CA TYR A 635 -12.29 7.93 -16.37
C TYR A 635 -11.47 7.49 -15.16
N VAL A 636 -12.00 6.59 -14.32
CA VAL A 636 -11.24 5.99 -13.22
C VAL A 636 -10.07 5.17 -13.76
N ASP A 637 -10.32 4.29 -14.73
CA ASP A 637 -9.31 3.40 -15.30
C ASP A 637 -8.18 4.16 -16.03
N LEU A 638 -8.52 5.22 -16.77
CA LEU A 638 -7.55 5.93 -17.63
C LEU A 638 -6.98 7.21 -17.00
N LEU A 639 -7.72 7.85 -16.08
CA LEU A 639 -7.34 9.12 -15.45
C LEU A 639 -7.28 9.03 -13.92
N GLY A 640 -7.61 7.90 -13.29
CA GLY A 640 -7.54 7.71 -11.84
C GLY A 640 -8.48 8.61 -11.05
N ARG A 641 -9.53 9.13 -11.68
CA ARG A 641 -10.54 9.98 -11.04
C ARG A 641 -11.90 9.79 -11.67
N HIS A 642 -12.95 10.10 -10.91
CA HIS A 642 -14.31 10.14 -11.42
C HIS A 642 -14.52 11.28 -12.42
N ILE A 643 -15.46 11.10 -13.35
CA ILE A 643 -15.92 12.18 -14.22
C ILE A 643 -16.94 13.05 -13.47
N ASP A 644 -16.96 14.35 -13.78
CA ASP A 644 -17.97 15.24 -13.23
C ASP A 644 -19.39 14.83 -13.71
N PRO A 645 -20.44 15.09 -12.90
CA PRO A 645 -21.81 14.68 -13.25
C PRO A 645 -22.33 15.24 -14.58
N VAL A 646 -21.91 16.45 -14.99
CA VAL A 646 -22.39 17.12 -16.21
C VAL A 646 -21.74 16.50 -17.44
N GLY A 647 -20.42 16.30 -17.40
CA GLY A 647 -19.67 15.57 -18.43
C GLY A 647 -20.18 14.14 -18.60
N ARG A 648 -20.46 13.45 -17.48
CA ARG A 648 -21.01 12.09 -17.49
C ARG A 648 -22.36 12.03 -18.18
N GLN A 649 -23.30 12.91 -17.80
CA GLN A 649 -24.63 12.95 -18.42
C GLN A 649 -24.57 13.31 -19.90
N SER A 650 -23.60 14.15 -20.30
CA SER A 650 -23.37 14.50 -21.70
C SER A 650 -22.92 13.29 -22.52
N TRP A 651 -21.98 12.49 -22.00
CA TRP A 651 -21.55 11.24 -22.64
C TRP A 651 -22.66 10.20 -22.70
N VAL A 652 -23.38 9.99 -21.59
CA VAL A 652 -24.54 9.08 -21.55
C VAL A 652 -25.55 9.44 -22.65
N THR A 653 -25.90 10.72 -22.75
CA THR A 653 -26.84 11.22 -23.76
C THR A 653 -26.30 11.04 -25.19
N ALA A 654 -25.00 11.25 -25.39
CA ALA A 654 -24.37 11.04 -26.70
C ALA A 654 -24.42 9.56 -27.12
N ILE A 655 -24.11 8.63 -26.21
CA ILE A 655 -24.14 7.19 -26.46
C ILE A 655 -25.58 6.73 -26.77
N GLN A 656 -26.56 7.20 -25.99
CA GLN A 656 -27.98 6.92 -26.24
C GLN A 656 -28.47 7.44 -27.61
N ARG A 657 -27.79 8.44 -28.20
CA ARG A 657 -28.05 8.96 -29.54
C ARG A 657 -27.20 8.30 -30.63
N GLY A 658 -26.45 7.25 -30.30
CA GLY A 658 -25.64 6.47 -31.24
C GLY A 658 -24.16 6.83 -31.29
N ALA A 659 -23.65 7.64 -30.36
CA ALA A 659 -22.20 7.81 -30.22
C ALA A 659 -21.56 6.49 -29.77
N ARG A 660 -20.37 6.20 -30.31
CA ARG A 660 -19.65 4.97 -30.02
C ARG A 660 -18.87 5.08 -28.71
N LEU A 661 -18.79 3.97 -27.99
CA LEU A 661 -18.04 3.90 -26.74
C LEU A 661 -16.55 4.16 -26.97
N GLU A 662 -16.02 3.74 -28.12
CA GLU A 662 -14.65 4.02 -28.54
C GLU A 662 -14.35 5.53 -28.64
N ALA A 663 -15.36 6.37 -28.88
CA ALA A 663 -15.17 7.83 -28.91
C ALA A 663 -14.91 8.41 -27.51
N VAL A 664 -15.47 7.81 -26.46
CA VAL A 664 -15.20 8.19 -25.07
C VAL A 664 -13.74 7.88 -24.75
N ILE A 665 -13.33 6.63 -24.97
CA ILE A 665 -11.98 6.13 -24.71
C ILE A 665 -10.95 6.93 -25.53
N GLY A 666 -11.22 7.08 -26.84
CA GLY A 666 -10.39 7.87 -27.75
C GLY A 666 -10.29 9.34 -27.34
N GLY A 667 -11.38 9.93 -26.84
CA GLY A 667 -11.40 11.29 -26.33
C GLY A 667 -10.55 11.46 -25.06
N ILE A 668 -10.64 10.51 -24.13
CA ILE A 668 -9.83 10.51 -22.89
C ILE A 668 -8.36 10.40 -23.25
N ILE A 669 -7.94 9.36 -23.99
CA ILE A 669 -6.51 9.15 -24.29
C ILE A 669 -5.94 10.27 -25.18
N ALA A 670 -6.74 10.93 -26.02
CA ALA A 670 -6.27 12.07 -26.81
C ALA A 670 -6.11 13.36 -26.01
N SER A 671 -6.72 13.43 -24.82
CA SER A 671 -6.81 14.66 -24.03
C SER A 671 -5.44 15.18 -23.56
N PRO A 672 -5.30 16.50 -23.35
CA PRO A 672 -4.13 17.05 -22.66
C PRO A 672 -3.93 16.45 -21.27
N GLU A 673 -5.01 16.20 -20.54
CA GLU A 673 -4.94 15.63 -19.20
C GLU A 673 -4.32 14.23 -19.20
N TYR A 674 -4.81 13.33 -20.05
CA TYR A 674 -4.21 12.00 -20.17
C TYR A 674 -2.74 12.11 -20.57
N TYR A 675 -2.40 12.93 -21.56
CA TYR A 675 -1.01 13.09 -21.99
C TYR A 675 -0.08 13.64 -20.91
N SER A 676 -0.56 14.59 -20.12
CA SER A 676 0.20 15.17 -19.01
C SER A 676 0.30 14.23 -17.82
N LYS A 677 -0.66 13.31 -17.67
CA LYS A 677 -0.66 12.32 -16.60
C LYS A 677 0.30 11.17 -16.85
N VAL A 678 0.49 10.75 -18.11
CA VAL A 678 1.18 9.49 -18.45
C VAL A 678 2.62 9.64 -18.92
#